data_AF-A0AAU2PHC8-F1
#
_entry.id   AF-A0AAU2PHC8-F1
#
_cell.length_a   1.000
_cell.length_b   1.000
_cell.length_c   1.000
_cell.angle_alpha   90.00
_cell.angle_beta   90.00
_cell.angle_gamma   90.00
#
_symmetry.space_group_name_H-M   'P 1'
#
loop_
_entity.id
_entity.type
_entity.pdbx_description
1 polymer ?
#
loop_
_entity_poly.entity_id
_entity_poly.type
_entity_poly.pdbx_seq_one_letter_code
_entity_poly.pdbx_strand_id
1 'polypeptide(L)'
;MPYAEEEDTRKVQTAVIGQAESDWPVFLPYDHDDFDRFMRGRTRDDFYCGVLLGGCGKKLTPKRYTEKKCHFAHRPPVHCRRTETGEAGADHLYIGQALRRWLSRYGYQDGEVTYLDPGSAHGGVVEVRFGQGQSQLVRVQLARLSLREWQETRERLADRHTHVHWAYGPHCGLSHNEVEAAGHAIRISCRTEGETREVYVGTQYSDNSLTWSALTECRLSNEGINTPRLDAEPPASSTPAPAPAPVAFPLVPGTIAFTASIELPTPHPGPDGTAVRLYEADLQPLGSAVVRARITLPHSHPAPPPHQLHVIYSSAHLLPLAETAPAEAAWLIRADGALPLLQQSDSRWPDLCPASPPPESPPPTPTTTEPAASTPRPLPLGEAETLRVFRSKLELVARARGLVDWETLVSHVGAAPADITPEERVRLLIAVDEPRADGKPVLSALVSHALAADAPAPYFAGVLAGLGWRSDLAKAKVAEIWERERRTAYTLVHDEAARQQPPTASAANGATLTLNEDQIVARLREHLKLVAKGRSVIKWKTLLRKQGIPSAALSARDQVRLLASVDSPYDPGRGLLSALVKGEGRLTGPAPFFGEVLAELGWIPDATTPTVEAAWWAASGRAYTQHTGTRQSVPVARPAGEDRTHWSKLDTTKAAVVEAARRSLIDAARRQVCVGWHTLAAAAGLKTTDLSDKARESILVAVDSPTSPHGVLLSSLVVASEHTPVPYFDSILKRLGRPHGLRPIELGQLRKREQALAFAAYSPTTTTAPEERT
;
A
#
# COMPACT_ATOMS: atom_id res chain seq x y z
N MET A 1 -20.17 0.89 3.11
CA MET A 1 -18.91 1.04 2.35
C MET A 1 -18.12 2.16 3.01
N PRO A 2 -16.93 1.92 3.57
CA PRO A 2 -16.07 3.03 3.96
C PRO A 2 -15.60 3.70 2.66
N TYR A 3 -15.74 5.02 2.62
CA TYR A 3 -15.28 5.86 1.52
C TYR A 3 -13.78 5.64 1.33
N ALA A 4 -13.35 5.25 0.13
CA ALA A 4 -12.02 5.57 -0.31
C ALA A 4 -12.01 7.09 -0.49
N GLU A 5 -11.52 7.81 0.51
CA GLU A 5 -11.13 9.20 0.30
C GLU A 5 -10.07 9.16 -0.80
N GLU A 6 -10.39 9.68 -1.99
CA GLU A 6 -9.34 10.16 -2.88
C GLU A 6 -8.50 11.12 -2.05
N GLU A 7 -7.25 10.74 -1.78
CA GLU A 7 -6.31 11.60 -1.09
C GLU A 7 -6.11 12.83 -1.96
N ASP A 8 -6.73 13.93 -1.53
CA ASP A 8 -6.48 15.27 -2.06
C ASP A 8 -4.97 15.53 -2.07
N THR A 9 -4.35 15.37 -3.24
CA THR A 9 -2.92 15.51 -3.50
C THR A 9 -2.37 16.91 -3.19
N ARG A 10 -3.24 17.87 -2.84
CA ARG A 10 -2.87 19.21 -2.35
C ARG A 10 -2.54 19.26 -0.87
N LYS A 11 -2.74 18.18 -0.11
CA LYS A 11 -2.55 18.16 1.35
C LYS A 11 -1.07 18.00 1.70
N VAL A 12 -0.42 19.11 2.02
CA VAL A 12 0.99 19.16 2.41
C VAL A 12 1.15 18.81 3.89
N GLN A 13 2.09 17.92 4.24
CA GLN A 13 2.35 17.54 5.64
C GLN A 13 3.61 18.12 6.25
N THR A 14 4.51 18.65 5.44
CA THR A 14 5.74 19.25 5.93
C THR A 14 5.86 20.70 5.51
N ALA A 15 6.39 21.51 6.41
CA ALA A 15 6.65 22.92 6.22
C ALA A 15 8.03 23.26 6.78
N VAL A 16 8.48 24.48 6.57
CA VAL A 16 9.62 25.05 7.30
C VAL A 16 9.15 26.22 8.16
N ILE A 17 9.87 26.47 9.26
CA ILE A 17 9.58 27.60 10.16
C ILE A 17 10.63 28.71 10.05
N GLY A 18 10.23 29.93 10.40
CA GLY A 18 11.07 31.13 10.32
C GLY A 18 10.90 31.87 8.99
N GLN A 19 11.39 31.28 7.90
CA GLN A 19 11.29 31.84 6.54
C GLN A 19 11.24 30.75 5.48
N ALA A 20 10.95 31.11 4.22
CA ALA A 20 10.76 30.17 3.12
C ALA A 20 12.04 29.37 2.76
N GLU A 21 13.20 29.97 2.99
CA GLU A 21 14.54 29.47 2.72
C GLU A 21 15.15 28.71 3.90
N SER A 22 14.39 28.63 5.01
CA SER A 22 14.82 27.97 6.23
C SER A 22 15.07 26.48 6.01
N ASP A 23 16.11 25.96 6.66
CA ASP A 23 16.42 24.53 6.73
C ASP A 23 15.73 23.83 7.91
N TRP A 24 14.79 24.49 8.59
CA TRP A 24 14.14 24.03 9.82
C TRP A 24 12.78 23.37 9.54
N PRO A 25 12.75 22.04 9.29
CA PRO A 25 11.54 21.35 8.91
C PRO A 25 10.63 21.14 10.12
N VAL A 26 9.34 21.12 9.83
CA VAL A 26 8.31 20.64 10.74
C VAL A 26 7.37 19.73 9.97
N PHE A 27 6.92 18.68 10.64
CA PHE A 27 5.89 17.78 10.16
C PHE A 27 4.62 18.03 10.98
N LEU A 28 3.48 18.21 10.31
CA LEU A 28 2.18 18.36 10.97
C LEU A 28 1.58 16.98 11.25
N PRO A 29 1.33 16.61 12.52
CA PRO A 29 0.67 15.35 12.83
C PRO A 29 -0.69 15.23 12.16
N TYR A 30 -1.02 14.03 11.66
CA TYR A 30 -2.32 13.78 11.02
C TYR A 30 -3.51 13.91 11.97
N ASP A 31 -3.31 13.58 13.26
CA ASP A 31 -4.36 13.57 14.27
C ASP A 31 -4.56 14.95 14.91
N HIS A 32 -5.81 15.24 15.26
CA HIS A 32 -6.24 16.51 15.81
C HIS A 32 -5.78 16.79 17.25
N ASP A 33 -5.55 15.77 18.08
CA ASP A 33 -5.06 15.94 19.45
C ASP A 33 -3.54 16.18 19.43
N ASP A 34 -2.82 15.47 18.56
CA ASP A 34 -1.40 15.74 18.30
C ASP A 34 -1.20 17.08 17.57
N PHE A 35 -2.14 17.50 16.72
CA PHE A 35 -2.16 18.86 16.15
C PHE A 35 -2.18 19.93 17.24
N ASP A 36 -3.01 19.76 18.27
CA ASP A 36 -3.11 20.75 19.34
C ASP A 36 -1.82 20.80 20.17
N ARG A 37 -1.13 19.66 20.32
CA ARG A 37 0.20 19.60 20.92
C ARG A 37 1.26 20.25 20.04
N PHE A 38 1.28 19.94 18.75
CA PHE A 38 2.14 20.56 17.75
C PHE A 38 1.97 22.08 17.70
N MET A 39 0.76 22.61 17.90
CA MET A 39 0.53 24.06 17.88
C MET A 39 0.93 24.75 19.20
N ARG A 40 1.28 24.04 20.27
CA ARG A 40 1.74 24.68 21.51
C ARG A 40 3.02 25.49 21.27
N GLY A 41 2.98 26.78 21.59
CA GLY A 41 4.09 27.69 21.40
C GLY A 41 4.33 28.13 19.95
N ARG A 42 3.41 27.81 19.03
CA ARG A 42 3.47 28.18 17.60
C ARG A 42 2.22 28.94 17.17
N THR A 43 2.36 29.80 16.17
CA THR A 43 1.25 30.53 15.55
C THR A 43 0.96 30.01 14.14
N ARG A 44 -0.24 30.27 13.62
CA ARG A 44 -0.62 29.87 12.25
C ARG A 44 0.18 30.59 11.16
N ASP A 45 0.99 31.59 11.52
CA ASP A 45 1.80 32.40 10.62
C ASP A 45 3.27 31.96 10.54
N ASP A 46 3.66 30.95 11.30
CA ASP A 46 5.05 30.48 11.44
C ASP A 46 5.51 29.60 10.27
N PHE A 47 4.59 29.09 9.46
CA PHE A 47 4.83 27.98 8.52
C PHE A 47 4.93 28.45 7.07
N TYR A 48 5.92 27.91 6.34
CA TYR A 48 6.15 28.19 4.94
C TYR A 48 6.26 26.91 4.12
N CYS A 49 5.78 26.95 2.89
CA CYS A 49 6.03 25.92 1.89
C CYS A 49 7.47 26.08 1.41
N GLY A 50 8.43 25.56 2.16
CA GLY A 50 9.84 25.87 1.99
C GLY A 50 10.39 25.58 0.60
N VAL A 51 11.27 26.43 0.09
CA VAL A 51 11.91 26.24 -1.22
C VAL A 51 12.82 25.02 -1.21
N LEU A 52 13.46 24.75 -0.07
CA LEU A 52 14.24 23.54 0.15
C LEU A 52 13.36 22.29 0.30
N LEU A 53 12.03 22.38 0.31
CA LEU A 53 11.12 21.23 0.21
C LEU A 53 10.61 21.01 -1.23
N GLY A 54 11.23 21.68 -2.22
CA GLY A 54 10.66 21.81 -3.57
C GLY A 54 9.38 22.66 -3.60
N GLY A 55 9.15 23.47 -2.58
CA GLY A 55 7.95 24.29 -2.38
C GLY A 55 8.01 25.65 -3.06
N CYS A 56 6.88 26.37 -3.01
CA CYS A 56 6.71 27.69 -3.65
C CYS A 56 7.16 28.89 -2.80
N GLY A 57 7.65 28.66 -1.58
CA GLY A 57 8.03 29.69 -0.61
C GLY A 57 6.87 30.43 0.07
N LYS A 58 5.62 30.19 -0.33
CA LYS A 58 4.46 30.90 0.24
C LYS A 58 4.10 30.38 1.63
N LYS A 59 3.47 31.25 2.43
CA LYS A 59 2.97 30.87 3.77
C LYS A 59 1.93 29.75 3.69
N LEU A 60 2.05 28.84 4.63
CA LEU A 60 1.11 27.77 4.89
C LEU A 60 0.27 28.08 6.12
N THR A 61 -0.93 27.51 6.16
CA THR A 61 -1.78 27.53 7.35
C THR A 61 -2.04 26.09 7.78
N PRO A 62 -1.68 25.71 9.02
CA PRO A 62 -2.00 24.39 9.55
C PRO A 62 -3.51 24.28 9.74
N LYS A 63 -4.12 23.25 9.16
CA LYS A 63 -5.55 22.99 9.25
C LYS A 63 -5.82 21.79 10.16
N ARG A 64 -6.50 22.08 11.28
CA ARG A 64 -7.02 21.07 12.20
C ARG A 64 -8.29 20.46 11.64
N TYR A 65 -8.40 19.15 11.66
CA TYR A 65 -9.60 18.43 11.26
C TYR A 65 -9.84 17.25 12.19
N THR A 66 -11.10 17.05 12.57
CA THR A 66 -11.52 15.92 13.43
C THR A 66 -11.94 14.70 12.63
N GLU A 67 -12.31 14.87 11.36
CA GLU A 67 -12.89 13.81 10.53
C GLU A 67 -11.97 13.36 9.40
N LYS A 68 -10.97 14.17 9.06
CA LYS A 68 -9.96 13.92 8.01
C LYS A 68 -8.57 14.32 8.50
N LYS A 69 -7.53 13.92 7.77
CA LYS A 69 -6.13 14.22 8.12
C LYS A 69 -5.91 15.73 8.26
N CYS A 70 -5.35 16.15 9.41
CA CYS A 70 -4.77 17.48 9.54
C CYS A 70 -3.67 17.65 8.49
N HIS A 71 -3.54 18.84 7.91
CA HIS A 71 -2.55 19.14 6.87
C HIS A 71 -2.29 20.64 6.81
N PHE A 72 -1.16 21.02 6.24
CA PHE A 72 -0.90 22.39 5.82
C PHE A 72 -1.65 22.70 4.52
N ALA A 73 -2.27 23.88 4.49
CA ALA A 73 -2.90 24.42 3.29
C ALA A 73 -2.21 25.72 2.88
N HIS A 74 -2.00 25.89 1.57
CA HIS A 74 -1.53 27.16 1.04
C HIS A 74 -2.61 28.24 1.19
N ARG A 75 -2.18 29.49 1.33
CA ARG A 75 -3.07 30.66 1.27
C ARG A 75 -3.30 31.06 -0.19
N PRO A 76 -4.53 31.01 -0.72
CA PRO A 76 -4.81 31.44 -2.08
C PRO A 76 -4.52 32.94 -2.28
N PRO A 77 -4.19 33.37 -3.52
CA PRO A 77 -3.92 32.55 -4.69
C PRO A 77 -2.48 31.98 -4.69
N VAL A 78 -2.31 30.72 -5.10
CA VAL A 78 -0.99 30.07 -5.14
C VAL A 78 -0.94 28.98 -6.22
N HIS A 79 0.17 28.92 -6.94
CA HIS A 79 0.49 27.83 -7.85
C HIS A 79 1.76 27.15 -7.31
N CYS A 80 1.60 25.95 -6.77
CA CYS A 80 2.70 25.18 -6.19
C CYS A 80 2.86 23.88 -7.00
N ARG A 81 4.09 23.60 -7.43
CA ARG A 81 4.44 22.37 -8.19
C ARG A 81 5.11 21.32 -7.32
N ARG A 82 5.07 21.50 -6.01
CA ARG A 82 5.65 20.57 -5.05
C ARG A 82 5.00 19.20 -5.21
N THR A 83 5.83 18.18 -5.43
CA THR A 83 5.41 16.80 -5.68
C THR A 83 5.35 15.98 -4.39
N GLU A 84 6.29 16.19 -3.46
CA GLU A 84 6.32 15.44 -2.20
C GLU A 84 5.56 16.15 -1.09
N THR A 85 4.39 15.62 -0.75
CA THR A 85 3.47 16.22 0.24
C THR A 85 3.37 15.42 1.53
N GLY A 86 3.97 14.22 1.61
CA GLY A 86 3.99 13.36 2.80
C GLY A 86 5.04 13.73 3.86
N GLU A 87 5.06 12.97 4.96
CA GLU A 87 5.98 13.20 6.10
C GLU A 87 7.45 13.07 5.69
N ALA A 88 7.77 12.14 4.78
CA ALA A 88 9.12 11.87 4.31
C ALA A 88 9.68 12.97 3.39
N GLY A 89 8.83 13.87 2.88
CA GLY A 89 9.23 14.92 1.94
C GLY A 89 10.13 16.01 2.54
N ALA A 90 10.46 15.92 3.82
CA ALA A 90 11.42 16.78 4.51
C ALA A 90 12.61 16.01 5.10
N ASP A 91 12.75 14.72 4.81
CA ASP A 91 13.76 13.86 5.43
C ASP A 91 15.18 14.37 5.19
N HIS A 92 15.48 14.93 4.01
CA HIS A 92 16.77 15.54 3.72
C HIS A 92 17.07 16.72 4.65
N LEU A 93 16.08 17.56 4.98
CA LEU A 93 16.25 18.65 5.93
C LEU A 93 16.53 18.12 7.34
N TYR A 94 15.75 17.14 7.80
CA TYR A 94 15.97 16.49 9.09
C TYR A 94 17.37 15.85 9.18
N ILE A 95 17.83 15.18 8.12
CA ILE A 95 19.16 14.61 8.01
C ILE A 95 20.24 15.68 8.09
N GLY A 96 20.15 16.74 7.29
CA GLY A 96 21.13 17.84 7.30
C GLY A 96 21.24 18.48 8.69
N GLN A 97 20.11 18.73 9.35
CA GLN A 97 20.11 19.26 10.71
C GLN A 97 20.65 18.30 11.76
N ALA A 98 20.34 17.01 11.64
CA ALA A 98 20.85 15.99 12.55
C ALA A 98 22.37 15.84 12.41
N LEU A 99 22.89 15.80 11.18
CA LEU A 99 24.32 15.74 10.89
C LEU A 99 25.04 16.99 11.39
N ARG A 100 24.52 18.21 11.14
CA ARG A 100 25.09 19.45 11.68
C ARG A 100 25.19 19.40 13.20
N ARG A 101 24.09 19.05 13.89
CA ARG A 101 24.06 18.94 15.36
C ARG A 101 24.99 17.86 15.89
N TRP A 102 25.12 16.74 15.18
CA TRP A 102 26.01 15.65 15.54
C TRP A 102 27.48 16.07 15.42
N LEU A 103 27.86 16.72 14.31
CA LEU A 103 29.22 17.26 14.09
C LEU A 103 29.61 18.34 15.12
N SER A 104 28.66 19.18 15.56
CA SER A 104 28.92 20.17 16.62
C SER A 104 29.34 19.51 17.95
N ARG A 105 28.92 18.27 18.23
CA ARG A 105 29.38 17.52 19.43
C ARG A 105 30.85 17.11 19.35
N TYR A 106 31.40 17.02 18.13
CA TYR A 106 32.81 16.74 17.87
C TYR A 106 33.67 18.01 17.74
N GLY A 107 33.11 19.18 18.09
CA GLY A 107 33.82 20.47 18.03
C GLY A 107 33.74 21.19 16.69
N TYR A 108 33.05 20.62 15.69
CA TYR A 108 32.84 21.27 14.39
C TYR A 108 31.59 22.16 14.43
N GLN A 109 31.73 23.38 14.93
CA GLN A 109 30.62 24.33 15.08
C GLN A 109 30.19 24.96 13.73
N ASP A 110 31.10 25.08 12.77
CA ASP A 110 30.87 25.74 11.47
C ASP A 110 30.56 24.77 10.32
N GLY A 111 29.90 23.64 10.62
CA GLY A 111 29.49 22.68 9.60
C GLY A 111 28.48 23.29 8.62
N GLU A 112 28.86 23.46 7.36
CA GLU A 112 28.01 24.04 6.33
C GLU A 112 27.17 22.93 5.66
N VAL A 113 25.85 23.07 5.75
CA VAL A 113 24.91 22.14 5.10
C VAL A 113 24.47 22.73 3.76
N THR A 114 24.65 21.97 2.69
CA THR A 114 24.15 22.28 1.35
C THR A 114 23.15 21.21 0.92
N TYR A 115 22.01 21.64 0.38
CA TYR A 115 21.00 20.76 -0.19
C TYR A 115 21.03 20.88 -1.71
N LEU A 116 21.39 19.80 -2.41
CA LEU A 116 21.45 19.80 -3.88
C LEU A 116 20.20 19.13 -4.43
N ASP A 117 19.60 19.79 -5.42
CA ASP A 117 18.33 19.41 -6.02
C ASP A 117 17.24 19.03 -4.99
N PRO A 118 16.94 19.93 -4.03
CA PRO A 118 15.99 19.64 -2.95
C PRO A 118 14.55 19.41 -3.42
N GLY A 119 14.23 19.71 -4.69
CA GLY A 119 12.92 19.46 -5.31
C GLY A 119 12.78 18.07 -5.93
N SER A 120 13.88 17.31 -6.02
CA SER A 120 13.83 15.91 -6.45
C SER A 120 13.08 15.03 -5.45
N ALA A 121 12.54 13.92 -5.94
CA ALA A 121 11.93 12.91 -5.08
C ALA A 121 12.94 12.46 -4.01
N HIS A 122 12.47 12.44 -2.76
CA HIS A 122 13.19 12.11 -1.54
C HIS A 122 14.29 13.11 -1.13
N GLY A 123 14.22 14.35 -1.62
CA GLY A 123 15.07 15.45 -1.14
C GLY A 123 16.47 15.51 -1.74
N GLY A 124 16.68 14.86 -2.88
CA GLY A 124 17.90 15.01 -3.68
C GLY A 124 19.15 14.51 -2.95
N VAL A 125 19.95 15.45 -2.44
CA VAL A 125 21.22 15.19 -1.79
C VAL A 125 21.46 16.17 -0.64
N VAL A 126 22.02 15.67 0.46
CA VAL A 126 22.56 16.48 1.55
C VAL A 126 24.09 16.40 1.53
N GLU A 127 24.75 17.55 1.52
CA GLU A 127 26.19 17.68 1.75
C GLU A 127 26.44 18.45 3.04
N VAL A 128 27.32 17.96 3.91
CA VAL A 128 27.76 18.68 5.10
C VAL A 128 29.27 18.81 5.07
N ARG A 129 29.77 20.02 4.84
CA ARG A 129 31.21 20.32 4.80
C ARG A 129 31.69 20.77 6.17
N PHE A 130 32.83 20.24 6.62
CA PHE A 130 33.38 20.50 7.94
C PHE A 130 34.90 20.35 7.96
N GLY A 131 35.51 20.59 9.12
CA GLY A 131 36.97 20.60 9.29
C GLY A 131 37.62 21.90 8.85
N GLN A 132 38.94 21.99 9.06
CA GLN A 132 39.73 23.18 8.71
C GLN A 132 39.61 23.46 7.21
N GLY A 133 39.14 24.67 6.87
CA GLY A 133 38.92 25.10 5.49
C GLY A 133 37.86 24.29 4.73
N GLN A 134 36.91 23.65 5.43
CA GLN A 134 35.84 22.83 4.82
C GLN A 134 36.38 21.65 3.96
N SER A 135 37.52 21.11 4.37
CA SER A 135 38.25 20.05 3.66
C SER A 135 37.61 18.66 3.76
N GLN A 136 36.69 18.44 4.69
CA GLN A 136 35.96 17.16 4.86
C GLN A 136 34.49 17.32 4.47
N LEU A 137 33.91 16.23 3.97
CA LEU A 137 32.54 16.21 3.47
C LEU A 137 31.79 14.94 3.92
N VAL A 138 30.61 15.10 4.51
CA VAL A 138 29.60 14.02 4.55
C VAL A 138 28.65 14.20 3.37
N ARG A 139 28.56 13.20 2.50
CA ARG A 139 27.69 13.18 1.32
C ARG A 139 26.58 12.14 1.52
N VAL A 140 25.34 12.61 1.64
CA VAL A 140 24.15 11.76 1.74
C VAL A 140 23.38 11.76 0.43
N GLN A 141 23.38 10.63 -0.27
CA GLN A 141 22.65 10.46 -1.52
C GLN A 141 21.26 9.86 -1.23
N LEU A 142 20.19 10.65 -1.43
CA LEU A 142 18.81 10.21 -1.18
C LEU A 142 18.07 9.87 -2.47
N ALA A 143 18.18 10.74 -3.48
CA ALA A 143 17.65 10.52 -4.80
C ALA A 143 18.44 9.46 -5.58
N ARG A 144 17.78 8.87 -6.58
CA ARG A 144 18.42 7.94 -7.51
C ARG A 144 19.52 8.63 -8.29
N LEU A 145 20.59 7.89 -8.55
CA LEU A 145 21.71 8.31 -9.37
C LEU A 145 22.19 7.08 -10.14
N SER A 146 22.57 7.22 -11.41
CA SER A 146 23.09 6.10 -12.17
C SER A 146 24.48 5.68 -11.65
N LEU A 147 24.88 4.43 -11.93
CA LEU A 147 26.19 3.92 -11.52
C LEU A 147 27.34 4.79 -12.03
N ARG A 148 27.25 5.20 -13.31
CA ARG A 148 28.25 6.05 -13.95
C ARG A 148 28.35 7.42 -13.29
N GLU A 149 27.22 8.12 -13.11
CA GLU A 149 27.20 9.44 -12.47
C GLU A 149 27.68 9.37 -11.01
N TRP A 150 27.41 8.25 -10.33
CA TRP A 150 27.91 7.99 -9.00
C TRP A 150 29.44 7.84 -8.98
N GLN A 151 30.02 7.05 -9.88
CA GLN A 151 31.48 6.91 -10.04
C GLN A 151 32.15 8.26 -10.33
N GLU A 152 31.65 8.99 -11.34
CA GLU A 152 32.17 10.31 -11.71
C GLU A 152 32.04 11.33 -10.55
N THR A 153 30.99 11.22 -9.74
CA THR A 153 30.81 12.07 -8.56
C THR A 153 31.76 11.69 -7.43
N ARG A 154 32.01 10.39 -7.21
CA ARG A 154 32.98 9.92 -6.21
C ARG A 154 34.38 10.45 -6.50
N GLU A 155 34.83 10.29 -7.74
CA GLU A 155 36.14 10.78 -8.19
C GLU A 155 36.25 12.29 -8.01
N ARG A 156 35.28 13.05 -8.54
CA ARG A 156 35.25 14.52 -8.42
C ARG A 156 35.26 15.01 -6.96
N LEU A 157 34.56 14.33 -6.06
CA LEU A 157 34.53 14.73 -4.65
C LEU A 157 35.83 14.33 -3.93
N ALA A 158 36.40 13.17 -4.25
CA ALA A 158 37.69 12.73 -3.71
C ALA A 158 38.83 13.67 -4.12
N ASP A 159 38.80 14.24 -5.32
CA ASP A 159 39.79 15.22 -5.78
C ASP A 159 39.71 16.57 -5.03
N ARG A 160 38.52 16.92 -4.51
CA ARG A 160 38.25 18.24 -3.91
C ARG A 160 38.30 18.26 -2.39
N HIS A 161 38.16 17.10 -1.76
CA HIS A 161 38.05 16.97 -0.31
C HIS A 161 39.03 15.93 0.20
N THR A 162 39.68 16.21 1.33
CA THR A 162 40.64 15.29 1.95
C THR A 162 39.97 13.99 2.38
N HIS A 163 38.71 14.08 2.85
CA HIS A 163 37.90 12.92 3.20
C HIS A 163 36.45 13.15 2.76
N VAL A 164 35.86 12.13 2.11
CA VAL A 164 34.45 12.11 1.71
C VAL A 164 33.78 10.89 2.32
N HIS A 165 32.88 11.13 3.27
CA HIS A 165 32.11 10.08 3.92
C HIS A 165 30.75 9.94 3.27
N TRP A 166 30.50 8.79 2.65
CA TRP A 166 29.27 8.52 1.92
C TRP A 166 28.22 7.85 2.81
N ALA A 167 26.97 8.30 2.69
CA ALA A 167 25.81 7.64 3.25
C ALA A 167 24.66 7.58 2.24
N TYR A 168 23.87 6.51 2.30
CA TYR A 168 22.91 6.15 1.28
C TYR A 168 21.50 6.04 1.83
N GLY A 169 20.59 6.84 1.25
CA GLY A 169 19.17 6.81 1.56
C GLY A 169 18.47 5.54 1.06
N PRO A 170 17.24 5.29 1.51
CA PRO A 170 16.50 4.06 1.17
C PRO A 170 16.21 3.88 -0.33
N HIS A 171 16.13 4.96 -1.09
CA HIS A 171 15.64 4.96 -2.47
C HIS A 171 16.72 5.27 -3.52
N CYS A 172 17.96 5.52 -3.11
CA CYS A 172 19.03 5.93 -4.03
C CYS A 172 19.48 4.81 -4.99
N GLY A 173 19.29 3.54 -4.61
CA GLY A 173 19.66 2.39 -5.43
C GLY A 173 21.16 2.07 -5.49
N LEU A 174 22.01 2.78 -4.72
CA LEU A 174 23.47 2.71 -4.87
C LEU A 174 24.20 1.93 -3.77
N SER A 175 23.53 1.57 -2.67
CA SER A 175 24.24 0.98 -1.53
C SER A 175 24.90 -0.36 -1.86
N HIS A 176 24.35 -1.13 -2.79
CA HIS A 176 24.98 -2.38 -3.24
C HIS A 176 26.30 -2.12 -3.98
N ASN A 177 26.34 -1.08 -4.81
CA ASN A 177 27.56 -0.68 -5.51
C ASN A 177 28.62 -0.13 -4.55
N GLU A 178 28.22 0.56 -3.48
CA GLU A 178 29.16 0.94 -2.43
C GLU A 178 29.70 -0.30 -1.69
N VAL A 179 28.84 -1.26 -1.34
CA VAL A 179 29.29 -2.51 -0.70
C VAL A 179 30.31 -3.25 -1.57
N GLU A 180 30.10 -3.30 -2.89
CA GLU A 180 31.05 -3.89 -3.84
C GLU A 180 32.38 -3.13 -3.88
N ALA A 181 32.33 -1.80 -3.81
CA ALA A 181 33.52 -0.94 -3.89
C ALA A 181 34.32 -0.84 -2.58
N ALA A 182 33.66 -0.84 -1.42
CA ALA A 182 34.23 -0.51 -0.11
C ALA A 182 34.02 -1.60 0.95
N GLY A 183 33.45 -2.75 0.59
CA GLY A 183 33.15 -3.88 1.49
C GLY A 183 31.90 -3.68 2.37
N HIS A 184 31.44 -2.44 2.55
CA HIS A 184 30.22 -2.10 3.27
C HIS A 184 29.64 -0.77 2.76
N ALA A 185 28.38 -0.49 3.12
CA ALA A 185 27.74 0.79 2.85
C ALA A 185 27.06 1.36 4.10
N ILE A 186 27.27 2.65 4.35
CA ILE A 186 26.54 3.38 5.39
C ILE A 186 25.15 3.74 4.87
N ARG A 187 24.12 3.24 5.53
CA ARG A 187 22.71 3.49 5.26
C ARG A 187 22.20 4.56 6.21
N ILE A 188 21.30 5.42 5.73
CA ILE A 188 20.64 6.44 6.53
C ILE A 188 19.14 6.46 6.26
N SER A 189 18.33 6.66 7.29
CA SER A 189 16.88 6.67 7.20
C SER A 189 16.25 7.54 8.30
N CYS A 190 15.09 8.12 8.03
CA CYS A 190 14.32 8.88 9.01
C CYS A 190 13.09 8.10 9.47
N ARG A 191 12.78 8.18 10.77
CA ARG A 191 11.60 7.56 11.37
C ARG A 191 10.80 8.60 12.15
N THR A 192 9.48 8.48 12.12
CA THR A 192 8.62 9.38 12.90
C THR A 192 8.60 8.89 14.34
N GLU A 193 9.11 9.71 15.26
CA GLU A 193 9.09 9.47 16.70
C GLU A 193 8.48 10.68 17.40
N GLY A 194 7.35 10.46 18.06
CA GLY A 194 6.54 11.55 18.60
C GLY A 194 6.15 12.56 17.52
N GLU A 195 6.63 13.79 17.65
CA GLU A 195 6.30 14.93 16.76
C GLU A 195 7.44 15.32 15.82
N THR A 196 8.49 14.49 15.73
CA THR A 196 9.67 14.76 14.92
C THR A 196 10.08 13.55 14.09
N ARG A 197 11.03 13.78 13.18
CA ARG A 197 11.71 12.73 12.42
C ARG A 197 13.09 12.52 13.03
N GLU A 198 13.34 11.33 13.56
CA GLU A 198 14.63 10.92 14.10
C GLU A 198 15.46 10.20 13.04
N VAL A 199 16.77 10.45 13.06
CA VAL A 199 17.71 9.96 12.05
C VAL A 199 18.45 8.72 12.56
N TYR A 200 18.33 7.64 11.80
CA TYR A 200 18.97 6.37 12.04
C TYR A 200 20.04 6.09 10.99
N VAL A 201 21.13 5.48 11.42
CA VAL A 201 22.27 5.09 10.58
C VAL A 201 22.54 3.60 10.77
N GLY A 202 22.91 2.90 9.71
CA GLY A 202 23.25 1.47 9.80
C GLY A 202 24.33 1.08 8.81
N THR A 203 25.00 -0.04 9.07
CA THR A 203 26.02 -0.60 8.16
C THR A 203 25.43 -1.80 7.42
N GLN A 204 25.44 -1.72 6.09
CA GLN A 204 25.07 -2.81 5.18
C GLN A 204 26.32 -3.53 4.68
N TYR A 205 26.32 -4.87 4.72
CA TYR A 205 27.37 -5.72 4.15
C TYR A 205 26.88 -6.48 2.90
N SER A 206 27.76 -7.26 2.28
CA SER A 206 27.50 -8.03 1.05
C SER A 206 26.40 -9.08 1.20
N ASP A 207 26.20 -9.60 2.41
CA ASP A 207 25.09 -10.49 2.77
C ASP A 207 23.74 -9.74 2.96
N ASN A 208 23.72 -8.44 2.73
CA ASN A 208 22.60 -7.52 3.00
C ASN A 208 22.18 -7.42 4.48
N SER A 209 23.02 -7.90 5.41
CA SER A 209 22.77 -7.69 6.83
C SER A 209 22.84 -6.20 7.15
N LEU A 210 21.87 -5.71 7.91
CA LEU A 210 21.77 -4.30 8.28
C LEU A 210 21.23 -4.17 9.71
N THR A 211 21.97 -3.45 10.54
CA THR A 211 21.54 -3.08 11.90
C THR A 211 21.48 -1.56 11.98
N TRP A 212 20.39 -1.04 12.50
CA TRP A 212 20.16 0.39 12.63
C TRP A 212 20.47 0.86 14.06
N SER A 213 21.16 1.98 14.18
CA SER A 213 21.45 2.70 15.42
C SER A 213 21.03 4.16 15.27
N ALA A 214 20.76 4.84 16.38
CA ALA A 214 20.52 6.28 16.33
C ALA A 214 21.81 7.00 15.86
N LEU A 215 21.69 8.10 15.11
CA LEU A 215 22.88 8.87 14.70
C LEU A 215 23.73 9.30 15.91
N THR A 216 23.10 9.54 17.06
CA THR A 216 23.77 9.92 18.30
C THR A 216 24.64 8.82 18.92
N GLU A 217 24.42 7.56 18.53
CA GLU A 217 25.22 6.41 18.97
C GLU A 217 26.40 6.15 18.02
N CYS A 218 26.40 6.77 16.84
CA CYS A 218 27.48 6.63 15.86
C CYS A 218 28.65 7.56 16.23
N ARG A 219 29.86 7.15 15.85
CA ARG A 219 31.08 7.93 16.03
C ARG A 219 31.63 8.43 14.70
N LEU A 220 32.24 9.61 14.73
CA LEU A 220 33.01 10.12 13.59
C LEU A 220 34.48 9.73 13.76
N SER A 221 35.05 9.08 12.75
CA SER A 221 36.46 8.76 12.62
C SER A 221 37.02 9.37 11.33
N ASN A 222 38.34 9.26 11.12
CA ASN A 222 38.96 9.67 9.84
C ASN A 222 38.51 8.78 8.67
N GLU A 223 38.08 7.55 8.96
CA GLU A 223 37.57 6.60 7.95
C GLU A 223 36.09 6.86 7.65
N GLY A 224 35.35 7.41 8.62
CA GLY A 224 34.04 8.02 8.41
C GLY A 224 33.06 7.82 9.54
N ILE A 225 31.80 7.57 9.18
CA ILE A 225 30.73 7.38 10.15
C ILE A 225 30.80 5.93 10.62
N ASN A 226 31.33 5.73 11.82
CA ASN A 226 31.39 4.43 12.47
C ASN A 226 30.08 4.17 13.20
N THR A 227 29.36 3.14 12.78
CA THR A 227 28.19 2.64 13.53
C THR A 227 28.66 1.73 14.66
N PRO A 228 27.85 1.51 15.72
CA PRO A 228 28.17 0.55 16.78
C PRO A 228 28.51 -0.86 16.25
N ARG A 229 27.94 -1.24 15.10
CA ARG A 229 28.24 -2.51 14.44
C ARG A 229 29.64 -2.54 13.85
N LEU A 230 30.06 -1.45 13.21
CA LEU A 230 31.41 -1.32 12.63
C LEU A 230 32.48 -1.26 13.74
N ASP A 231 32.19 -0.57 14.84
CA ASP A 231 33.10 -0.48 16.00
C ASP A 231 33.26 -1.79 16.78
N ALA A 232 32.29 -2.70 16.68
CA ALA A 232 32.33 -4.01 17.34
C ALA A 232 33.16 -5.05 16.57
N GLU A 233 33.58 -4.73 15.34
CA GLU A 233 34.43 -5.60 14.55
C GLU A 233 35.91 -5.44 14.96
N PRO A 234 36.66 -6.54 15.11
CA PRO A 234 38.11 -6.45 15.28
C PRO A 234 38.73 -5.82 14.02
N PRO A 235 39.80 -5.01 14.15
CA PRO A 235 40.45 -4.38 13.00
C PRO A 235 40.88 -5.47 12.01
N ALA A 236 40.31 -5.43 10.80
CA ALA A 236 40.55 -6.45 9.79
C ALA A 236 42.02 -6.42 9.37
N SER A 237 42.75 -7.51 9.64
CA SER A 237 44.00 -7.81 8.98
C SER A 237 43.79 -7.78 7.47
N SER A 238 44.58 -6.95 6.80
CA SER A 238 44.74 -6.85 5.35
C SER A 238 44.89 -8.24 4.73
N THR A 239 43.77 -8.80 4.29
CA THR A 239 43.69 -10.03 3.49
C THR A 239 43.14 -9.62 2.13
N PRO A 240 43.80 -9.97 1.01
CA PRO A 240 43.34 -9.58 -0.32
C PRO A 240 41.94 -10.14 -0.57
N ALA A 241 41.05 -9.30 -1.09
CA ALA A 241 39.70 -9.70 -1.48
C ALA A 241 39.77 -10.88 -2.48
N PRO A 242 38.89 -11.91 -2.35
CA PRO A 242 38.77 -12.93 -3.38
C PRO A 242 38.34 -12.26 -4.70
N ALA A 243 38.90 -12.73 -5.82
CA ALA A 243 38.61 -12.19 -7.14
C ALA A 243 37.09 -12.16 -7.42
N PRO A 244 36.57 -11.11 -8.08
CA PRO A 244 35.14 -10.92 -8.27
C PRO A 244 34.55 -12.08 -9.08
N ALA A 245 33.55 -12.74 -8.52
CA ALA A 245 32.67 -13.59 -9.31
C ALA A 245 31.94 -12.69 -10.32
N PRO A 246 31.80 -13.08 -11.61
CA PRO A 246 31.12 -12.25 -12.59
C PRO A 246 29.68 -11.98 -12.16
N VAL A 247 29.29 -10.70 -12.17
CA VAL A 247 27.95 -10.24 -11.80
C VAL A 247 26.93 -10.86 -12.74
N ALA A 248 26.09 -11.74 -12.20
CA ALA A 248 25.01 -12.40 -12.91
C ALA A 248 23.67 -11.82 -12.45
N PHE A 249 23.02 -11.00 -13.28
CA PHE A 249 21.69 -10.48 -12.95
C PHE A 249 20.63 -11.53 -13.29
N PRO A 250 19.85 -12.03 -12.31
CA PRO A 250 18.80 -13.00 -12.60
C PRO A 250 17.69 -12.33 -13.43
N LEU A 251 17.36 -12.96 -14.55
CA LEU A 251 16.24 -12.59 -15.39
C LEU A 251 15.01 -13.39 -14.95
N VAL A 252 13.85 -12.72 -14.88
CA VAL A 252 12.61 -13.36 -14.47
C VAL A 252 12.16 -14.33 -15.57
N PRO A 253 11.96 -15.63 -15.27
CA PRO A 253 11.50 -16.58 -16.27
C PRO A 253 10.18 -16.17 -16.93
N GLY A 254 10.05 -16.41 -18.23
CA GLY A 254 8.85 -16.12 -19.02
C GLY A 254 8.67 -14.65 -19.40
N THR A 255 9.64 -13.78 -19.10
CA THR A 255 9.55 -12.33 -19.37
C THR A 255 10.30 -11.88 -20.61
N ILE A 256 11.13 -12.74 -21.19
CA ILE A 256 11.92 -12.45 -22.39
C ILE A 256 11.56 -13.47 -23.46
N ALA A 257 11.11 -12.95 -24.60
CA ALA A 257 10.99 -13.71 -25.82
C ALA A 257 12.12 -13.34 -26.78
N PHE A 258 12.48 -14.27 -27.66
CA PHE A 258 13.46 -14.04 -28.71
C PHE A 258 13.13 -14.84 -29.96
N THR A 259 13.66 -14.37 -31.08
CA THR A 259 13.73 -15.10 -32.36
C THR A 259 15.18 -15.35 -32.70
N ALA A 260 15.52 -16.59 -33.04
CA ALA A 260 16.92 -17.00 -33.17
C ALA A 260 17.51 -16.62 -34.53
N SER A 261 18.34 -15.59 -34.57
CA SER A 261 18.96 -15.07 -35.78
C SER A 261 20.46 -15.40 -35.80
N ILE A 262 20.78 -16.62 -36.28
CA ILE A 262 22.14 -17.16 -36.57
C ILE A 262 22.92 -17.68 -35.34
N GLU A 263 23.27 -18.97 -35.37
CA GLU A 263 24.23 -19.60 -34.43
C GLU A 263 25.65 -19.13 -34.75
N LEU A 264 26.39 -18.66 -33.74
CA LEU A 264 27.75 -18.16 -33.89
C LEU A 264 28.77 -19.26 -33.54
N PRO A 265 29.96 -19.32 -34.20
CA PRO A 265 31.05 -20.19 -33.79
C PRO A 265 31.52 -19.84 -32.37
N THR A 266 31.52 -20.80 -31.46
CA THR A 266 31.86 -20.59 -30.04
C THR A 266 33.38 -20.48 -29.82
N PRO A 267 33.90 -19.41 -29.17
CA PRO A 267 35.33 -19.33 -28.90
C PRO A 267 35.79 -20.14 -27.66
N HIS A 268 34.95 -20.35 -26.63
CA HIS A 268 35.35 -20.99 -25.36
C HIS A 268 34.18 -21.69 -24.63
N PRO A 269 34.44 -22.74 -23.81
CA PRO A 269 33.45 -23.33 -22.91
C PRO A 269 32.98 -22.31 -21.86
N GLY A 270 31.77 -22.50 -21.32
CA GLY A 270 31.23 -21.60 -20.28
C GLY A 270 32.13 -21.57 -19.03
N PRO A 271 31.96 -20.57 -18.13
CA PRO A 271 32.81 -20.41 -16.94
C PRO A 271 32.81 -21.63 -16.00
N ASP A 272 31.81 -22.51 -16.12
CA ASP A 272 31.70 -23.77 -15.35
C ASP A 272 32.16 -25.02 -16.13
N GLY A 273 32.81 -24.85 -17.30
CA GLY A 273 33.29 -25.95 -18.15
C GLY A 273 32.22 -26.68 -18.97
N THR A 274 30.97 -26.20 -18.95
CA THR A 274 29.84 -26.81 -19.68
C THR A 274 29.81 -26.37 -21.16
N ALA A 275 29.55 -27.34 -22.05
CA ALA A 275 29.40 -27.08 -23.49
C ALA A 275 28.08 -26.33 -23.77
N VAL A 276 28.19 -25.13 -24.34
CA VAL A 276 27.06 -24.24 -24.66
C VAL A 276 27.06 -23.90 -26.14
N ARG A 277 25.88 -23.57 -26.69
CA ARG A 277 25.70 -22.99 -28.03
C ARG A 277 25.41 -21.51 -27.90
N LEU A 278 26.01 -20.69 -28.75
CA LEU A 278 25.88 -19.24 -28.75
C LEU A 278 25.03 -18.81 -29.94
N TYR A 279 24.00 -18.03 -29.67
CA TYR A 279 23.10 -17.47 -30.67
C TYR A 279 23.13 -15.95 -30.63
N GLU A 280 23.08 -15.33 -31.78
CA GLU A 280 22.65 -13.94 -31.89
C GLU A 280 21.14 -13.93 -32.09
N ALA A 281 20.43 -13.06 -31.38
CA ALA A 281 18.97 -13.07 -31.41
C ALA A 281 18.40 -11.67 -31.20
N ASP A 282 17.27 -11.44 -31.87
CA ASP A 282 16.43 -10.29 -31.60
C ASP A 282 15.52 -10.69 -30.44
N LEU A 283 15.61 -9.95 -29.33
CA LEU A 283 14.92 -10.26 -28.09
C LEU A 283 14.07 -9.08 -27.64
N GLN A 284 12.93 -9.39 -27.05
CA GLN A 284 12.04 -8.41 -26.48
C GLN A 284 11.69 -8.80 -25.04
N PRO A 285 12.14 -8.01 -24.05
CA PRO A 285 11.60 -8.08 -22.71
C PRO A 285 10.17 -7.53 -22.69
N LEU A 286 9.31 -8.05 -21.81
CA LEU A 286 7.94 -7.54 -21.64
C LEU A 286 7.93 -6.02 -21.38
N GLY A 287 7.18 -5.29 -22.22
CA GLY A 287 7.03 -3.83 -22.11
C GLY A 287 8.24 -3.01 -22.57
N SER A 288 9.23 -3.65 -23.19
CA SER A 288 10.44 -3.00 -23.72
C SER A 288 10.52 -3.13 -25.25
N ALA A 289 11.34 -2.28 -25.86
CA ALA A 289 11.65 -2.39 -27.29
C ALA A 289 12.51 -3.64 -27.58
N VAL A 290 12.48 -4.10 -28.84
CA VAL A 290 13.36 -5.17 -29.32
C VAL A 290 14.80 -4.69 -29.25
N VAL A 291 15.67 -5.54 -28.72
CA VAL A 291 17.12 -5.34 -28.68
C VAL A 291 17.81 -6.56 -29.27
N ARG A 292 18.96 -6.35 -29.88
CA ARG A 292 19.79 -7.45 -30.37
C ARG A 292 20.80 -7.82 -29.30
N ALA A 293 20.84 -9.10 -28.91
CA ALA A 293 21.85 -9.57 -27.97
C ALA A 293 22.21 -11.04 -28.18
N ARG A 294 23.16 -11.51 -27.38
CA ARG A 294 23.68 -12.88 -27.45
C ARG A 294 23.02 -13.75 -26.40
N ILE A 295 22.65 -14.96 -26.78
CA ILE A 295 22.03 -15.95 -25.89
C ILE A 295 22.89 -17.22 -25.91
N THR A 296 23.22 -17.75 -24.74
CA THR A 296 23.80 -19.09 -24.60
C THR A 296 22.76 -20.06 -24.07
N LEU A 297 22.64 -21.21 -24.74
CA LEU A 297 21.82 -22.34 -24.32
C LEU A 297 22.71 -23.59 -24.15
N PRO A 298 22.36 -24.56 -23.29
CA PRO A 298 23.11 -25.80 -23.15
C PRO A 298 23.17 -26.56 -24.48
N HIS A 299 24.27 -27.27 -24.75
CA HIS A 299 24.41 -28.05 -25.98
C HIS A 299 23.31 -29.14 -26.14
N SER A 300 22.74 -29.61 -25.02
CA SER A 300 21.62 -30.55 -24.98
C SER A 300 20.27 -29.95 -25.35
N HIS A 301 20.15 -28.61 -25.42
CA HIS A 301 18.93 -27.93 -25.82
C HIS A 301 18.82 -27.92 -27.36
N PRO A 302 17.65 -28.28 -27.93
CA PRO A 302 17.48 -28.31 -29.39
C PRO A 302 17.62 -26.90 -29.97
N ALA A 303 18.35 -26.78 -31.08
CA ALA A 303 18.59 -25.49 -31.71
C ALA A 303 17.27 -24.78 -32.05
N PRO A 304 17.00 -23.57 -31.50
CA PRO A 304 15.75 -22.88 -31.70
C PRO A 304 15.60 -22.45 -33.17
N PRO A 305 14.53 -22.86 -33.89
CA PRO A 305 14.34 -22.45 -35.27
C PRO A 305 14.13 -20.93 -35.43
N PRO A 306 14.69 -20.29 -36.48
CA PRO A 306 14.65 -18.84 -36.70
C PRO A 306 13.24 -18.29 -36.98
N HIS A 307 12.33 -19.15 -37.46
CA HIS A 307 10.96 -18.81 -37.82
C HIS A 307 9.95 -19.01 -36.68
N GLN A 308 10.43 -19.29 -35.46
CA GLN A 308 9.58 -19.53 -34.30
C GLN A 308 10.00 -18.65 -33.12
N LEU A 309 9.00 -18.13 -32.43
CA LEU A 309 9.19 -17.31 -31.24
C LEU A 309 9.45 -18.23 -30.04
N HIS A 310 10.56 -17.99 -29.35
CA HIS A 310 10.98 -18.76 -28.18
C HIS A 310 10.93 -17.88 -26.93
N VAL A 311 10.55 -18.47 -25.81
CA VAL A 311 10.50 -17.78 -24.52
C VAL A 311 11.44 -18.47 -23.55
N ILE A 312 12.25 -17.67 -22.85
CA ILE A 312 13.16 -18.15 -21.82
C ILE A 312 12.36 -18.41 -20.54
N TYR A 313 11.99 -19.67 -20.28
CA TYR A 313 11.26 -20.09 -19.07
C TYR A 313 12.14 -20.75 -18.01
N SER A 314 13.41 -20.99 -18.31
CA SER A 314 14.37 -21.49 -17.33
C SER A 314 14.96 -20.35 -16.51
N SER A 315 15.76 -20.72 -15.50
CA SER A 315 16.73 -19.79 -14.92
C SER A 315 17.58 -19.17 -16.03
N ALA A 316 17.72 -17.85 -15.98
CA ALA A 316 18.53 -17.11 -16.92
C ALA A 316 19.22 -15.95 -16.22
N HIS A 317 20.44 -15.66 -16.65
CA HIS A 317 21.28 -14.62 -16.09
C HIS A 317 21.79 -13.70 -17.19
N LEU A 318 21.73 -12.40 -16.94
CA LEU A 318 22.38 -11.39 -17.77
C LEU A 318 23.82 -11.20 -17.27
N LEU A 319 24.76 -11.34 -18.19
CA LEU A 319 26.19 -11.18 -17.97
C LEU A 319 26.73 -10.06 -18.85
N PRO A 320 27.59 -9.17 -18.31
CA PRO A 320 28.30 -8.19 -19.13
C PRO A 320 29.34 -8.90 -20.00
N LEU A 321 29.36 -8.64 -21.32
CA LEU A 321 30.44 -9.10 -22.19
C LEU A 321 31.64 -8.16 -22.04
N ALA A 322 32.77 -8.67 -21.54
CA ALA A 322 33.96 -7.86 -21.32
C ALA A 322 34.73 -7.49 -22.60
N GLU A 323 34.30 -7.99 -23.77
CA GLU A 323 35.05 -7.85 -25.03
C GLU A 323 34.14 -7.56 -26.23
N THR A 324 33.65 -6.33 -26.36
CA THR A 324 33.31 -5.78 -27.69
C THR A 324 33.59 -4.27 -27.72
N ALA A 325 34.14 -3.80 -28.84
CA ALA A 325 34.42 -2.39 -29.14
C ALA A 325 33.20 -1.48 -28.86
N PRO A 326 33.41 -0.18 -28.55
CA PRO A 326 32.46 0.68 -27.83
C PRO A 326 31.19 1.11 -28.61
N ALA A 327 30.86 0.46 -29.73
CA ALA A 327 29.74 0.86 -30.58
C ALA A 327 28.43 0.07 -30.33
N GLU A 328 28.50 -1.13 -29.74
CA GLU A 328 27.30 -1.92 -29.42
C GLU A 328 27.45 -2.54 -28.04
N ALA A 329 26.58 -2.15 -27.10
CA ALA A 329 26.50 -2.79 -25.79
C ALA A 329 25.91 -4.21 -25.96
N ALA A 330 26.77 -5.18 -26.28
CA ALA A 330 26.38 -6.57 -26.45
C ALA A 330 26.25 -7.24 -25.07
N TRP A 331 25.03 -7.45 -24.60
CA TRP A 331 24.77 -8.22 -23.37
C TRP A 331 24.71 -9.72 -23.68
N LEU A 332 25.14 -10.57 -22.73
CA LEU A 332 24.99 -12.03 -22.84
C LEU A 332 23.92 -12.54 -21.89
N ILE A 333 22.93 -13.22 -22.43
CA ILE A 333 21.95 -13.96 -21.66
C ILE A 333 22.40 -15.42 -21.60
N ARG A 334 22.72 -15.93 -20.40
CA ARG A 334 22.89 -17.36 -20.17
C ARG A 334 21.58 -17.94 -19.69
N ALA A 335 20.98 -18.83 -20.46
CA ALA A 335 19.73 -19.48 -20.10
C ALA A 335 19.91 -21.00 -20.10
N ASP A 336 19.31 -21.67 -19.11
CA ASP A 336 19.34 -23.15 -19.03
C ASP A 336 18.36 -23.82 -20.01
N GLY A 337 17.47 -23.07 -20.65
CA GLY A 337 16.55 -23.57 -21.67
C GLY A 337 15.50 -22.53 -22.12
N ALA A 338 14.94 -22.76 -23.30
CA ALA A 338 13.83 -21.99 -23.85
C ALA A 338 12.71 -22.91 -24.36
N LEU A 339 11.47 -22.42 -24.36
CA LEU A 339 10.32 -23.14 -24.93
C LEU A 339 9.75 -22.41 -26.15
N PRO A 340 9.40 -23.13 -27.22
CA PRO A 340 8.74 -22.54 -28.38
C PRO A 340 7.30 -22.14 -28.07
N LEU A 341 6.83 -21.02 -28.63
CA LEU A 341 5.39 -20.73 -28.72
C LEU A 341 4.82 -21.33 -30.00
N LEU A 342 3.57 -21.80 -29.91
CA LEU A 342 2.82 -22.34 -31.06
C LEU A 342 2.37 -21.22 -32.02
N GLN A 343 2.29 -19.98 -31.55
CA GLN A 343 1.88 -18.82 -32.34
C GLN A 343 3.11 -18.04 -32.81
N GLN A 344 3.06 -17.56 -34.06
CA GLN A 344 4.13 -16.74 -34.66
C GLN A 344 4.17 -15.30 -34.12
N SER A 345 3.12 -14.87 -33.42
CA SER A 345 3.07 -13.58 -32.72
C SER A 345 2.37 -13.76 -31.38
N ASP A 346 2.75 -12.96 -30.39
CA ASP A 346 2.12 -12.89 -29.08
C ASP A 346 1.95 -11.42 -28.70
N SER A 347 0.75 -11.03 -28.28
CA SER A 347 0.42 -9.66 -27.86
C SER A 347 1.34 -9.10 -26.76
N ARG A 348 2.04 -9.98 -26.03
CA ARG A 348 3.04 -9.64 -25.01
C ARG A 348 4.34 -9.07 -25.59
N TRP A 349 4.68 -9.46 -26.81
CA TRP A 349 5.90 -9.06 -27.53
C TRP A 349 5.54 -8.67 -28.97
N PRO A 350 4.81 -7.55 -29.13
CA PRO A 350 4.21 -7.17 -30.40
C PRO A 350 5.25 -6.83 -31.48
N ASP A 351 6.49 -6.55 -31.09
CA ASP A 351 7.53 -6.06 -31.98
C ASP A 351 8.48 -7.18 -32.47
N LEU A 352 8.39 -8.39 -31.93
CA LEU A 352 9.13 -9.56 -32.42
C LEU A 352 8.46 -10.10 -33.70
N CYS A 353 9.20 -10.07 -34.81
CA CYS A 353 8.74 -10.57 -36.11
C CYS A 353 9.60 -11.77 -36.54
N PRO A 354 9.14 -13.03 -36.37
CA PRO A 354 9.86 -14.19 -36.86
C PRO A 354 10.04 -14.16 -38.38
N ALA A 355 11.17 -14.70 -38.87
CA ALA A 355 11.42 -14.79 -40.31
C ALA A 355 10.35 -15.67 -40.99
N SER A 356 9.86 -15.25 -42.17
CA SER A 356 8.87 -16.03 -42.92
C SER A 356 9.43 -17.42 -43.27
N PRO A 357 8.63 -18.50 -43.13
CA PRO A 357 9.07 -19.83 -43.54
C PRO A 357 9.38 -19.84 -45.05
N PRO A 358 10.37 -20.63 -45.51
CA PRO A 358 10.61 -20.81 -46.93
C PRO A 358 9.34 -21.36 -47.60
N PRO A 359 9.03 -20.96 -48.84
CA PRO A 359 7.76 -21.29 -49.48
C PRO A 359 7.67 -22.80 -49.70
N GLU A 360 6.83 -23.46 -48.90
CA GLU A 360 6.42 -24.84 -49.13
C GLU A 360 5.40 -24.85 -50.27
N SER A 361 5.61 -25.76 -51.23
CA SER A 361 4.86 -25.79 -52.50
C SER A 361 3.36 -25.99 -52.28
N PRO A 362 2.48 -25.38 -53.10
CA PRO A 362 1.05 -25.35 -52.80
C PRO A 362 0.34 -26.64 -53.22
N PRO A 363 -0.62 -27.15 -52.43
CA PRO A 363 -1.75 -27.91 -52.93
C PRO A 363 -2.97 -27.00 -53.16
N PRO A 364 -3.95 -27.45 -53.96
CA PRO A 364 -4.84 -26.56 -54.69
C PRO A 364 -5.99 -25.99 -53.86
N THR A 365 -6.44 -24.84 -54.35
CA THR A 365 -7.62 -24.01 -54.05
C THR A 365 -8.86 -24.79 -53.56
N PRO A 366 -9.70 -24.15 -52.73
CA PRO A 366 -10.95 -23.69 -53.34
C PRO A 366 -11.35 -22.25 -52.96
N THR A 367 -11.64 -21.51 -54.03
CA THR A 367 -12.81 -20.66 -54.27
C THR A 367 -13.17 -19.60 -53.24
N THR A 368 -12.78 -18.38 -53.60
CA THR A 368 -13.47 -17.10 -53.40
C THR A 368 -14.95 -17.21 -53.03
N THR A 369 -15.34 -16.61 -51.91
CA THR A 369 -16.68 -16.08 -51.70
C THR A 369 -16.53 -14.71 -51.04
N GLU A 370 -17.07 -13.69 -51.71
CA GLU A 370 -17.19 -12.31 -51.22
C GLU A 370 -17.97 -12.22 -49.89
N PRO A 371 -17.76 -11.16 -49.08
CA PRO A 371 -18.40 -11.04 -47.79
C PRO A 371 -19.85 -10.57 -47.93
N ALA A 372 -20.79 -11.43 -47.54
CA ALA A 372 -22.18 -11.05 -47.32
C ALA A 372 -22.30 -10.27 -45.99
N ALA A 373 -22.97 -9.12 -46.05
CA ALA A 373 -23.34 -8.29 -44.92
C ALA A 373 -23.99 -9.14 -43.80
N SER A 374 -23.38 -9.12 -42.61
CA SER A 374 -23.86 -9.88 -41.46
C SER A 374 -25.08 -9.20 -40.85
N THR A 375 -26.24 -9.84 -40.95
CA THR A 375 -27.40 -9.59 -40.08
C THR A 375 -27.04 -9.85 -38.61
N PRO A 376 -27.53 -9.03 -37.64
CA PRO A 376 -27.20 -9.17 -36.23
C PRO A 376 -27.74 -10.47 -35.65
N ARG A 377 -26.91 -11.12 -34.81
CA ARG A 377 -27.22 -12.37 -34.12
C ARG A 377 -28.26 -12.12 -33.00
N PRO A 378 -29.30 -12.95 -32.82
CA PRO A 378 -30.30 -12.73 -31.79
C PRO A 378 -29.72 -12.78 -30.37
N LEU A 379 -30.10 -11.83 -29.51
CA LEU A 379 -29.73 -11.82 -28.08
C LEU A 379 -30.35 -13.02 -27.33
N PRO A 380 -29.66 -13.62 -26.35
CA PRO A 380 -30.09 -14.87 -25.70
C PRO A 380 -31.48 -14.85 -25.02
N LEU A 381 -31.92 -13.70 -24.51
CA LEU A 381 -33.20 -13.53 -23.82
C LEU A 381 -34.28 -12.84 -24.67
N GLY A 382 -33.96 -12.46 -25.91
CA GLY A 382 -34.78 -11.55 -26.71
C GLY A 382 -34.69 -10.09 -26.24
N GLU A 383 -34.84 -9.15 -27.19
CA GLU A 383 -34.57 -7.72 -26.96
C GLU A 383 -35.45 -7.11 -25.85
N ALA A 384 -36.74 -7.43 -25.81
CA ALA A 384 -37.67 -6.87 -24.83
C ALA A 384 -37.34 -7.28 -23.38
N GLU A 385 -36.95 -8.54 -23.14
CA GLU A 385 -36.60 -9.00 -21.80
C GLU A 385 -35.21 -8.48 -21.37
N THR A 386 -34.26 -8.39 -22.32
CA THR A 386 -32.97 -7.74 -22.09
C THR A 386 -33.15 -6.29 -21.61
N LEU A 387 -34.00 -5.51 -22.27
CA LEU A 387 -34.28 -4.12 -21.87
C LEU A 387 -34.94 -4.03 -20.48
N ARG A 388 -35.85 -4.97 -20.16
CA ARG A 388 -36.49 -5.03 -18.84
C ARG A 388 -35.48 -5.29 -17.72
N VAL A 389 -34.58 -6.24 -17.93
CA VAL A 389 -33.51 -6.58 -16.97
C VAL A 389 -32.55 -5.40 -16.81
N PHE A 390 -32.15 -4.74 -17.90
CA PHE A 390 -31.25 -3.58 -17.85
C PHE A 390 -31.88 -2.42 -17.06
N ARG A 391 -33.13 -2.04 -17.34
CA ARG A 391 -33.83 -0.99 -16.60
C ARG A 391 -33.93 -1.31 -15.11
N SER A 392 -34.37 -2.52 -14.77
CA SER A 392 -34.51 -2.95 -13.36
C SER A 392 -33.18 -2.89 -12.60
N LYS A 393 -32.08 -3.25 -13.26
CA LYS A 393 -30.73 -3.21 -12.67
C LYS A 393 -30.23 -1.78 -12.51
N LEU A 394 -30.41 -0.93 -13.51
CA LEU A 394 -30.00 0.48 -13.42
C LEU A 394 -30.80 1.24 -12.37
N GLU A 395 -32.07 0.93 -12.17
CA GLU A 395 -32.87 1.45 -11.04
C GLU A 395 -32.33 0.97 -9.67
N LEU A 396 -31.86 -0.27 -9.57
CA LEU A 396 -31.24 -0.79 -8.35
C LEU A 396 -29.89 -0.11 -8.07
N VAL A 397 -29.11 0.15 -9.12
CA VAL A 397 -27.87 0.93 -9.05
C VAL A 397 -28.15 2.37 -8.64
N ALA A 398 -29.24 2.97 -9.16
CA ALA A 398 -29.72 4.29 -8.75
C ALA A 398 -30.11 4.33 -7.26
N ARG A 399 -30.84 3.32 -6.76
CA ARG A 399 -31.16 3.13 -5.33
C ARG A 399 -29.92 3.07 -4.45
N ALA A 400 -28.89 2.35 -4.91
CA ALA A 400 -27.62 2.22 -4.21
C ALA A 400 -26.69 3.42 -4.38
N ARG A 401 -27.08 4.44 -5.17
CA ARG A 401 -26.25 5.58 -5.58
C ARG A 401 -24.90 5.16 -6.17
N GLY A 402 -24.90 4.09 -6.97
CA GLY A 402 -23.70 3.50 -7.57
C GLY A 402 -23.55 3.80 -9.06
N LEU A 403 -22.56 3.13 -9.66
CA LEU A 403 -22.35 2.99 -11.10
C LEU A 403 -22.18 1.49 -11.41
N VAL A 404 -22.44 1.09 -12.66
CA VAL A 404 -22.27 -0.30 -13.12
C VAL A 404 -21.50 -0.29 -14.44
N ASP A 405 -20.51 -1.17 -14.61
CA ASP A 405 -19.85 -1.31 -15.91
C ASP A 405 -20.71 -2.11 -16.90
N TRP A 406 -20.39 -1.98 -18.19
CA TRP A 406 -21.12 -2.63 -19.28
C TRP A 406 -21.05 -4.16 -19.14
N GLU A 407 -19.89 -4.70 -18.77
CA GLU A 407 -19.63 -6.12 -18.64
C GLU A 407 -20.51 -6.76 -17.56
N THR A 408 -20.65 -6.07 -16.42
CA THR A 408 -21.54 -6.45 -15.32
C THR A 408 -22.99 -6.37 -15.77
N LEU A 409 -23.39 -5.33 -16.50
CA LEU A 409 -24.76 -5.19 -17.00
C LEU A 409 -25.15 -6.33 -17.96
N VAL A 410 -24.25 -6.67 -18.90
CA VAL A 410 -24.44 -7.75 -19.89
C VAL A 410 -24.42 -9.15 -19.25
N SER A 411 -23.61 -9.37 -18.21
CA SER A 411 -23.58 -10.66 -17.50
C SER A 411 -24.94 -11.06 -16.92
N HIS A 412 -25.80 -10.09 -16.58
CA HIS A 412 -27.13 -10.34 -16.02
C HIS A 412 -28.14 -10.89 -17.04
N VAL A 413 -27.85 -10.78 -18.33
CA VAL A 413 -28.67 -11.34 -19.42
C VAL A 413 -28.03 -12.58 -20.04
N GLY A 414 -26.95 -13.10 -19.45
CA GLY A 414 -26.30 -14.34 -19.88
C GLY A 414 -25.55 -14.26 -21.22
N ALA A 415 -25.30 -13.05 -21.73
CA ALA A 415 -24.49 -12.83 -22.93
C ALA A 415 -23.02 -12.56 -22.56
N ALA A 416 -22.08 -12.89 -23.46
CA ALA A 416 -20.70 -12.46 -23.28
C ALA A 416 -20.55 -11.03 -23.83
N PRO A 417 -19.73 -10.15 -23.21
CA PRO A 417 -19.52 -8.79 -23.72
C PRO A 417 -18.97 -8.74 -25.15
N ALA A 418 -18.23 -9.78 -25.57
CA ALA A 418 -17.68 -9.91 -26.92
C ALA A 418 -18.75 -10.25 -27.99
N ASP A 419 -19.93 -10.71 -27.56
CA ASP A 419 -21.04 -11.05 -28.47
C ASP A 419 -21.88 -9.84 -28.86
N ILE A 420 -21.65 -8.67 -28.25
CA ILE A 420 -22.40 -7.43 -28.51
C ILE A 420 -21.43 -6.40 -29.09
N THR A 421 -21.69 -5.98 -30.32
CA THR A 421 -20.88 -4.96 -31.00
C THR A 421 -20.98 -3.60 -30.30
N PRO A 422 -19.97 -2.72 -30.43
CA PRO A 422 -20.03 -1.35 -29.89
C PRO A 422 -21.26 -0.55 -30.36
N GLU A 423 -21.71 -0.79 -31.60
CA GLU A 423 -22.89 -0.19 -32.22
C GLU A 423 -24.18 -0.73 -31.59
N GLU A 424 -24.29 -2.04 -31.38
CA GLU A 424 -25.43 -2.66 -30.68
C GLU A 424 -25.52 -2.23 -29.22
N ARG A 425 -24.38 -2.03 -28.54
CA ARG A 425 -24.34 -1.47 -27.17
C ARG A 425 -25.02 -0.11 -27.11
N VAL A 426 -24.70 0.79 -28.03
CA VAL A 426 -25.30 2.13 -28.08
C VAL A 426 -26.80 2.03 -28.37
N ARG A 427 -27.20 1.19 -29.33
CA ARG A 427 -28.62 0.93 -29.65
C ARG A 427 -29.41 0.44 -28.44
N LEU A 428 -28.88 -0.52 -27.68
CA LEU A 428 -29.54 -1.05 -26.49
C LEU A 428 -29.67 -0.02 -25.37
N LEU A 429 -28.65 0.81 -25.16
CA LEU A 429 -28.70 1.88 -24.14
C LEU A 429 -29.68 3.01 -24.52
N ILE A 430 -29.80 3.34 -25.81
CA ILE A 430 -30.86 4.25 -26.30
C ILE A 430 -32.24 3.65 -25.98
N ALA A 431 -32.45 2.38 -26.33
CA ALA A 431 -33.73 1.70 -26.08
C ALA A 431 -34.04 1.57 -24.58
N VAL A 432 -33.03 1.46 -23.69
CA VAL A 432 -33.22 1.49 -22.23
C VAL A 432 -33.86 2.81 -21.78
N ASP A 433 -33.47 3.93 -22.37
CA ASP A 433 -33.90 5.27 -21.96
C ASP A 433 -35.14 5.78 -22.73
N GLU A 434 -35.69 4.98 -23.66
CA GLU A 434 -36.91 5.32 -24.41
C GLU A 434 -38.21 4.83 -23.73
N PRO A 435 -39.30 5.63 -23.79
CA PRO A 435 -39.37 7.00 -24.29
C PRO A 435 -38.85 8.03 -23.28
N ARG A 436 -38.14 9.05 -23.78
CA ARG A 436 -37.73 10.20 -22.96
C ARG A 436 -38.98 10.98 -22.54
N ALA A 437 -39.30 10.95 -21.25
CA ALA A 437 -40.37 11.75 -20.66
C ALA A 437 -39.79 12.83 -19.74
N ASP A 438 -40.42 13.99 -19.69
CA ASP A 438 -40.00 15.08 -18.81
C ASP A 438 -39.99 14.63 -17.35
N GLY A 439 -38.86 14.86 -16.68
CA GLY A 439 -38.66 14.47 -15.29
C GLY A 439 -38.27 13.00 -15.07
N LYS A 440 -38.00 12.20 -16.12
CA LYS A 440 -37.36 10.88 -15.99
C LYS A 440 -35.85 10.98 -16.27
N PRO A 441 -35.00 10.27 -15.51
CA PRO A 441 -33.57 10.35 -15.67
C PRO A 441 -33.10 9.47 -16.83
N VAL A 442 -32.01 9.86 -17.48
CA VAL A 442 -31.29 9.00 -18.42
C VAL A 442 -30.52 7.94 -17.62
N LEU A 443 -31.04 6.72 -17.53
CA LEU A 443 -30.49 5.63 -16.72
C LEU A 443 -29.17 5.11 -17.28
N SER A 444 -28.94 5.22 -18.59
CA SER A 444 -27.63 4.90 -19.19
C SER A 444 -26.48 5.77 -18.66
N ALA A 445 -26.77 6.91 -18.01
CA ALA A 445 -25.76 7.72 -17.34
C ALA A 445 -25.11 7.01 -16.13
N LEU A 446 -25.73 5.95 -15.62
CA LEU A 446 -25.20 5.12 -14.54
C LEU A 446 -24.23 4.02 -15.04
N VAL A 447 -24.07 3.88 -16.36
CA VAL A 447 -23.13 2.90 -16.94
C VAL A 447 -21.74 3.54 -17.05
N SER A 448 -20.76 2.97 -16.34
CA SER A 448 -19.38 3.46 -16.29
C SER A 448 -18.44 2.68 -17.21
N HIS A 449 -17.26 3.26 -17.42
CA HIS A 449 -16.15 2.62 -18.13
C HIS A 449 -15.06 2.21 -17.14
N ALA A 450 -14.56 0.97 -17.24
CA ALA A 450 -13.65 0.35 -16.26
C ALA A 450 -12.33 1.12 -16.00
N LEU A 451 -11.94 2.04 -16.89
CA LEU A 451 -10.71 2.83 -16.77
C LEU A 451 -10.90 4.24 -16.14
N ALA A 452 -12.14 4.72 -15.95
CA ALA A 452 -12.40 6.03 -15.35
C ALA A 452 -13.84 6.14 -14.81
N ALA A 453 -14.00 6.09 -13.48
CA ALA A 453 -15.32 6.16 -12.83
C ALA A 453 -15.91 7.58 -12.78
N ASP A 454 -15.08 8.61 -12.95
CA ASP A 454 -15.45 10.03 -12.79
C ASP A 454 -15.71 10.78 -14.11
N ALA A 455 -15.78 10.05 -15.21
CA ALA A 455 -16.07 10.60 -16.53
C ALA A 455 -17.20 9.83 -17.22
N PRO A 456 -18.01 10.48 -18.08
CA PRO A 456 -18.98 9.77 -18.89
C PRO A 456 -18.28 8.74 -19.77
N ALA A 457 -18.89 7.57 -19.93
CA ALA A 457 -18.36 6.55 -20.82
C ALA A 457 -18.23 7.11 -22.25
N PRO A 458 -17.21 6.73 -23.03
CA PRO A 458 -16.94 7.33 -24.34
C PRO A 458 -18.10 7.18 -25.35
N TYR A 459 -18.97 6.20 -25.14
CA TYR A 459 -20.17 5.96 -25.94
C TYR A 459 -21.41 6.75 -25.48
N PHE A 460 -21.37 7.42 -24.32
CA PHE A 460 -22.52 8.15 -23.76
C PHE A 460 -22.96 9.32 -24.66
N ALA A 461 -22.02 9.97 -25.36
CA ALA A 461 -22.35 10.99 -26.36
C ALA A 461 -23.21 10.43 -27.51
N GLY A 462 -22.94 9.19 -27.95
CA GLY A 462 -23.74 8.50 -28.96
C GLY A 462 -25.14 8.14 -28.46
N VAL A 463 -25.28 7.79 -27.18
CA VAL A 463 -26.59 7.55 -26.56
C VAL A 463 -27.41 8.83 -26.47
N LEU A 464 -26.81 9.95 -26.07
CA LEU A 464 -27.48 11.26 -26.06
C LEU A 464 -27.97 11.65 -27.46
N ALA A 465 -27.14 11.46 -28.49
CA ALA A 465 -27.51 11.74 -29.87
C ALA A 465 -28.72 10.88 -30.32
N GLY A 466 -28.73 9.59 -29.96
CA GLY A 466 -29.86 8.69 -30.22
C GLY A 466 -31.15 9.08 -29.48
N LEU A 467 -31.04 9.69 -28.30
CA LEU A 467 -32.16 10.23 -27.51
C LEU A 467 -32.61 11.64 -27.93
N GLY A 468 -32.17 12.11 -29.11
CA GLY A 468 -32.59 13.38 -29.72
C GLY A 468 -31.79 14.61 -29.27
N TRP A 469 -30.62 14.44 -28.63
CA TRP A 469 -29.71 15.55 -28.38
C TRP A 469 -28.84 15.85 -29.61
N ARG A 470 -28.23 17.05 -29.64
CA ARG A 470 -27.25 17.40 -30.67
C ARG A 470 -26.06 16.45 -30.65
N SER A 471 -25.62 15.99 -31.83
CA SER A 471 -24.47 15.09 -31.98
C SER A 471 -23.11 15.80 -31.87
N ASP A 472 -23.08 17.13 -31.94
CA ASP A 472 -21.87 17.97 -31.91
C ASP A 472 -21.57 18.58 -30.52
N LEU A 473 -22.11 17.98 -29.45
CA LEU A 473 -21.87 18.47 -28.09
C LEU A 473 -20.39 18.38 -27.70
N ALA A 474 -19.84 19.49 -27.20
CA ALA A 474 -18.50 19.51 -26.63
C ALA A 474 -18.38 18.54 -25.45
N LYS A 475 -17.20 17.92 -25.27
CA LYS A 475 -16.94 16.95 -24.19
C LYS A 475 -17.32 17.46 -22.79
N ALA A 476 -17.06 18.75 -22.51
CA ALA A 476 -17.44 19.39 -21.25
C ALA A 476 -18.97 19.44 -21.06
N LYS A 477 -19.73 19.64 -22.14
CA LYS A 477 -21.20 19.66 -22.09
C LYS A 477 -21.79 18.27 -21.89
N VAL A 478 -21.18 17.25 -22.50
CA VAL A 478 -21.56 15.84 -22.26
C VAL A 478 -21.34 15.45 -20.80
N ALA A 479 -20.23 15.88 -20.18
CA ALA A 479 -19.96 15.64 -18.75
C ALA A 479 -20.96 16.38 -17.83
N GLU A 480 -21.33 17.62 -18.16
CA GLU A 480 -22.35 18.38 -17.42
C GLU A 480 -23.73 17.68 -17.46
N ILE A 481 -24.14 17.21 -18.65
CA ILE A 481 -25.40 16.47 -18.83
C ILE A 481 -25.36 15.16 -18.05
N TRP A 482 -24.27 14.40 -18.18
CA TRP A 482 -24.06 13.14 -17.47
C TRP A 482 -24.23 13.30 -15.95
N GLU A 483 -23.57 14.28 -15.34
CA GLU A 483 -23.64 14.54 -13.90
C GLU A 483 -25.05 14.97 -13.46
N ARG A 484 -25.74 15.77 -14.28
CA ARG A 484 -27.12 16.20 -14.01
C ARG A 484 -28.11 15.03 -14.06
N GLU A 485 -28.04 14.19 -15.07
CA GLU A 485 -28.93 13.03 -15.22
C GLU A 485 -28.68 11.98 -14.12
N ARG A 486 -27.41 11.77 -13.72
CA ARG A 486 -27.06 10.94 -12.55
C ARG A 486 -27.70 11.45 -11.26
N ARG A 487 -27.59 12.76 -10.99
CA ARG A 487 -28.20 13.37 -9.81
C ARG A 487 -29.72 13.22 -9.82
N THR A 488 -30.33 13.39 -10.99
CA THR A 488 -31.77 13.22 -11.21
C THR A 488 -32.22 11.78 -10.96
N ALA A 489 -31.42 10.79 -11.38
CA ALA A 489 -31.65 9.37 -11.10
C ALA A 489 -31.64 9.06 -9.59
N TYR A 490 -30.71 9.65 -8.85
CA TYR A 490 -30.62 9.45 -7.40
C TYR A 490 -31.74 10.13 -6.62
N THR A 491 -32.25 11.27 -7.09
CA THR A 491 -33.31 12.03 -6.41
C THR A 491 -34.70 11.40 -6.61
N LEU A 492 -35.04 10.97 -7.82
CA LEU A 492 -36.36 10.41 -8.11
C LEU A 492 -36.65 9.12 -7.33
N VAL A 493 -35.63 8.31 -7.14
CA VAL A 493 -35.69 7.07 -6.37
C VAL A 493 -35.87 7.33 -4.85
N HIS A 494 -35.34 8.45 -4.35
CA HIS A 494 -35.50 8.84 -2.95
C HIS A 494 -36.94 9.31 -2.66
N ASP A 495 -37.55 10.04 -3.59
CA ASP A 495 -38.93 10.54 -3.45
C ASP A 495 -39.97 9.41 -3.57
N GLU A 496 -39.72 8.38 -4.39
CA GLU A 496 -40.56 7.17 -4.44
C GLU A 496 -40.48 6.36 -3.13
N ALA A 497 -39.30 6.26 -2.51
CA ALA A 497 -39.14 5.59 -1.22
C ALA A 497 -39.81 6.36 -0.06
N ALA A 498 -39.77 7.70 -0.09
CA ALA A 498 -40.44 8.55 0.89
C ALA A 498 -41.97 8.48 0.82
N ARG A 499 -42.55 8.24 -0.37
CA ARG A 499 -44.00 8.05 -0.55
C ARG A 499 -44.52 6.69 -0.09
N GLN A 500 -43.65 5.71 0.15
CA GLN A 500 -44.01 4.35 0.60
C GLN A 500 -43.91 4.13 2.12
N GLN A 501 -43.52 5.14 2.91
CA GLN A 501 -43.50 5.07 4.39
C GLN A 501 -44.78 5.69 5.00
N PRO A 502 -45.54 4.98 5.86
CA PRO A 502 -46.68 5.55 6.57
C PRO A 502 -46.22 6.50 7.70
N PRO A 503 -46.99 7.57 8.00
CA PRO A 503 -46.59 8.55 9.01
C PRO A 503 -46.82 8.00 10.43
N THR A 504 -45.77 7.81 11.20
CA THR A 504 -45.88 7.61 12.65
C THR A 504 -46.00 8.96 13.36
N ALA A 505 -47.14 9.17 14.01
CA ALA A 505 -47.44 10.35 14.81
C ALA A 505 -46.44 10.52 15.96
N SER A 506 -45.74 11.66 15.99
CA SER A 506 -45.02 12.13 17.16
C SER A 506 -45.92 13.11 17.90
N ALA A 507 -46.47 12.67 19.03
CA ALA A 507 -47.07 13.55 20.02
C ALA A 507 -46.03 13.86 21.10
N ALA A 508 -45.79 15.15 21.29
CA ALA A 508 -45.02 15.69 22.40
C ALA A 508 -45.66 15.30 23.74
N ASN A 509 -44.82 14.95 24.72
CA ASN A 509 -45.10 15.27 26.11
C ASN A 509 -43.80 15.29 26.91
N GLY A 510 -43.50 16.47 27.47
CA GLY A 510 -42.51 16.62 28.52
C GLY A 510 -43.07 16.04 29.82
N ALA A 511 -42.36 15.05 30.37
CA ALA A 511 -42.54 14.62 31.74
C ALA A 511 -41.16 14.25 32.30
N THR A 512 -40.72 15.04 33.27
CA THR A 512 -39.60 14.78 34.18
C THR A 512 -39.84 13.44 34.87
N LEU A 513 -39.17 12.39 34.41
CA LEU A 513 -39.18 11.06 35.04
C LEU A 513 -38.04 11.00 36.06
N THR A 514 -38.39 10.95 37.34
CA THR A 514 -37.56 10.32 38.37
C THR A 514 -37.38 8.86 38.00
N LEU A 515 -36.28 8.55 37.29
CA LEU A 515 -35.97 7.21 36.81
C LEU A 515 -35.53 6.32 37.97
N ASN A 516 -36.26 5.22 38.19
CA ASN A 516 -35.88 4.16 39.12
C ASN A 516 -34.56 3.51 38.63
N GLU A 517 -33.57 3.35 39.51
CA GLU A 517 -32.21 2.88 39.19
C GLU A 517 -32.23 1.52 38.47
N ASP A 518 -33.12 0.61 38.88
CA ASP A 518 -33.29 -0.70 38.25
C ASP A 518 -33.72 -0.61 36.78
N GLN A 519 -34.56 0.38 36.44
CA GLN A 519 -35.01 0.60 35.07
C GLN A 519 -33.90 1.17 34.20
N ILE A 520 -33.03 2.03 34.77
CA ILE A 520 -31.84 2.54 34.09
C ILE A 520 -30.90 1.36 33.81
N VAL A 521 -30.59 0.54 34.81
CA VAL A 521 -29.69 -0.61 34.69
C VAL A 521 -30.22 -1.60 33.65
N ALA A 522 -31.51 -1.92 33.64
CA ALA A 522 -32.12 -2.81 32.64
C ALA A 522 -31.95 -2.26 31.22
N ARG A 523 -32.19 -0.97 31.01
CA ARG A 523 -32.04 -0.30 29.70
C ARG A 523 -30.59 -0.25 29.23
N LEU A 524 -29.66 0.07 30.14
CA LEU A 524 -28.23 0.06 29.86
C LEU A 524 -27.75 -1.34 29.47
N ARG A 525 -28.18 -2.37 30.22
CA ARG A 525 -27.87 -3.77 29.97
C ARG A 525 -28.35 -4.23 28.60
N GLU A 526 -29.59 -3.94 28.22
CA GLU A 526 -30.12 -4.28 26.89
C GLU A 526 -29.35 -3.58 25.75
N HIS A 527 -29.02 -2.30 25.92
CA HIS A 527 -28.25 -1.60 24.90
C HIS A 527 -26.82 -2.13 24.77
N LEU A 528 -26.18 -2.48 25.88
CA LEU A 528 -24.84 -3.05 25.88
C LEU A 528 -24.82 -4.47 25.29
N LYS A 529 -25.89 -5.26 25.43
CA LYS A 529 -26.05 -6.53 24.69
C LYS A 529 -26.09 -6.31 23.18
N LEU A 530 -26.76 -5.25 22.70
CA LEU A 530 -26.75 -4.89 21.27
C LEU A 530 -25.36 -4.47 20.80
N VAL A 531 -24.63 -3.71 21.61
CA VAL A 531 -23.23 -3.33 21.36
C VAL A 531 -22.32 -4.57 21.31
N ALA A 532 -22.53 -5.52 22.23
CA ALA A 532 -21.83 -6.80 22.25
C ALA A 532 -22.12 -7.65 21.00
N LYS A 533 -23.40 -7.73 20.59
CA LYS A 533 -23.83 -8.42 19.37
C LYS A 533 -23.21 -7.81 18.10
N GLY A 534 -23.04 -6.49 18.10
CA GLY A 534 -22.33 -5.75 17.05
C GLY A 534 -20.81 -5.78 17.14
N ARG A 535 -20.24 -6.46 18.15
CA ARG A 535 -18.79 -6.53 18.46
C ARG A 535 -18.14 -5.15 18.52
N SER A 536 -18.87 -4.17 19.05
CA SER A 536 -18.47 -2.77 19.12
C SER A 536 -18.34 -2.30 20.58
N VAL A 537 -18.08 -1.02 20.75
CA VAL A 537 -17.79 -0.34 22.02
C VAL A 537 -18.44 1.03 21.96
N ILE A 538 -18.98 1.49 23.09
CA ILE A 538 -19.81 2.70 23.15
C ILE A 538 -19.28 3.70 24.17
N LYS A 539 -19.34 5.00 23.84
CA LYS A 539 -19.01 6.06 24.81
C LYS A 539 -20.12 6.19 25.85
N TRP A 540 -19.77 6.38 27.12
CA TRP A 540 -20.73 6.57 28.22
C TRP A 540 -21.80 7.64 27.93
N LYS A 541 -21.39 8.85 27.49
CA LYS A 541 -22.35 9.91 27.12
C LYS A 541 -23.29 9.52 25.98
N THR A 542 -22.82 8.71 25.03
CA THR A 542 -23.64 8.22 23.91
C THR A 542 -24.63 7.15 24.39
N LEU A 543 -24.21 6.27 25.31
CA LEU A 543 -25.06 5.28 25.94
C LEU A 543 -26.20 5.96 26.70
N LEU A 544 -25.91 6.98 27.52
CA LEU A 544 -26.93 7.76 28.25
C LEU A 544 -27.89 8.51 27.33
N ARG A 545 -27.38 9.20 26.31
CA ARG A 545 -28.20 9.93 25.33
C ARG A 545 -29.21 9.02 24.63
N LYS A 546 -28.80 7.81 24.28
CA LYS A 546 -29.70 6.82 23.64
C LYS A 546 -30.80 6.31 24.57
N GLN A 547 -30.66 6.51 25.89
CA GLN A 547 -31.68 6.20 26.89
C GLN A 547 -32.49 7.43 27.33
N GLY A 548 -32.26 8.60 26.71
CA GLY A 548 -32.89 9.86 27.09
C GLY A 548 -32.39 10.44 28.43
N ILE A 549 -31.23 10.00 28.91
CA ILE A 549 -30.66 10.43 30.20
C ILE A 549 -29.65 11.57 29.96
N PRO A 550 -29.83 12.75 30.58
CA PRO A 550 -28.87 13.85 30.49
C PRO A 550 -27.56 13.46 31.18
N SER A 551 -26.41 13.63 30.51
CA SER A 551 -25.10 13.28 31.08
C SER A 551 -24.71 14.11 32.31
N ALA A 552 -25.33 15.28 32.50
CA ALA A 552 -25.11 16.15 33.66
C ALA A 552 -25.85 15.67 34.92
N ALA A 553 -26.73 14.68 34.80
CA ALA A 553 -27.57 14.20 35.90
C ALA A 553 -26.92 13.09 36.75
N LEU A 554 -25.74 12.59 36.35
CA LEU A 554 -25.07 11.45 36.99
C LEU A 554 -23.63 11.81 37.36
N SER A 555 -23.23 11.53 38.60
CA SER A 555 -21.84 11.69 39.03
C SER A 555 -20.94 10.55 38.54
N ALA A 556 -19.62 10.72 38.62
CA ALA A 556 -18.66 9.65 38.32
C ALA A 556 -18.86 8.41 39.23
N ARG A 557 -19.28 8.63 40.48
CA ARG A 557 -19.61 7.56 41.43
C ARG A 557 -20.89 6.82 41.03
N ASP A 558 -21.90 7.53 40.54
CA ASP A 558 -23.13 6.91 40.01
C ASP A 558 -22.84 6.12 38.73
N GLN A 559 -21.91 6.58 37.88
CA GLN A 559 -21.46 5.86 36.69
C GLN A 559 -20.84 4.50 37.07
N VAL A 560 -19.95 4.44 38.06
CA VAL A 560 -19.34 3.18 38.53
C VAL A 560 -20.41 2.26 39.12
N ARG A 561 -21.27 2.78 40.00
CA ARG A 561 -22.34 2.01 40.63
C ARG A 561 -23.30 1.40 39.60
N LEU A 562 -23.77 2.19 38.63
CA LEU A 562 -24.67 1.72 37.57
C LEU A 562 -24.03 0.66 36.68
N LEU A 563 -22.75 0.81 36.34
CA LEU A 563 -22.02 -0.17 35.52
C LEU A 563 -21.73 -1.47 36.28
N ALA A 564 -21.44 -1.39 37.58
CA ALA A 564 -21.36 -2.58 38.43
C ALA A 564 -22.73 -3.27 38.53
N SER A 565 -23.82 -2.53 38.71
CA SER A 565 -25.17 -3.09 38.72
C SER A 565 -25.56 -3.74 37.37
N VAL A 566 -25.06 -3.24 36.24
CA VAL A 566 -25.25 -3.88 34.92
C VAL A 566 -24.67 -5.29 34.90
N ASP A 567 -23.52 -5.50 35.53
CA ASP A 567 -22.81 -6.78 35.54
C ASP A 567 -23.10 -7.66 36.76
N SER A 568 -23.93 -7.18 37.69
CA SER A 568 -24.37 -7.94 38.86
C SER A 568 -25.47 -8.98 38.53
N PRO A 569 -25.41 -10.21 39.06
CA PRO A 569 -24.34 -10.73 39.92
C PRO A 569 -23.05 -11.04 39.15
N TYR A 570 -21.91 -10.71 39.77
CA TYR A 570 -20.58 -10.95 39.21
C TYR A 570 -20.25 -12.45 39.18
N ASP A 571 -19.80 -12.94 38.02
CA ASP A 571 -19.29 -14.29 37.82
C ASP A 571 -17.99 -14.19 36.99
N PRO A 572 -16.84 -14.67 37.51
CA PRO A 572 -15.55 -14.65 36.80
C PRO A 572 -15.59 -15.34 35.43
N GLY A 573 -16.48 -16.33 35.25
CA GLY A 573 -16.69 -17.04 33.98
C GLY A 573 -17.56 -16.28 32.98
N ARG A 574 -18.16 -15.15 33.37
CA ARG A 574 -19.07 -14.37 32.53
C ARG A 574 -18.37 -13.18 31.86
N GLY A 575 -18.92 -12.72 30.73
CA GLY A 575 -18.51 -11.48 30.09
C GLY A 575 -19.10 -10.27 30.82
N LEU A 576 -18.30 -9.22 30.96
CA LEU A 576 -18.74 -7.96 31.57
C LEU A 576 -19.16 -6.99 30.46
N LEU A 577 -20.42 -6.57 30.49
CA LEU A 577 -20.97 -5.60 29.55
C LEU A 577 -20.41 -4.19 29.80
N SER A 578 -20.03 -3.87 31.04
CA SER A 578 -19.34 -2.61 31.37
C SER A 578 -17.98 -2.46 30.66
N ALA A 579 -17.33 -3.57 30.32
CA ALA A 579 -16.05 -3.56 29.58
C ALA A 579 -16.19 -2.96 28.16
N LEU A 580 -17.42 -2.93 27.62
CA LEU A 580 -17.73 -2.38 26.31
C LEU A 580 -17.93 -0.85 26.33
N VAL A 581 -17.85 -0.22 27.51
CA VAL A 581 -17.98 1.23 27.68
C VAL A 581 -16.60 1.89 27.64
N LYS A 582 -16.41 2.82 26.70
CA LYS A 582 -15.16 3.59 26.55
C LYS A 582 -15.18 4.88 27.39
N GLY A 583 -14.03 5.17 28.01
CA GLY A 583 -13.75 6.46 28.66
C GLY A 583 -13.50 7.59 27.65
N GLU A 584 -13.67 8.83 28.10
CA GLU A 584 -13.38 10.01 27.27
C GLU A 584 -11.86 10.20 27.12
N GLY A 585 -11.40 10.51 25.92
CA GLY A 585 -9.99 10.87 25.66
C GLY A 585 -8.97 9.73 25.60
N ARG A 586 -9.41 8.44 25.58
CA ARG A 586 -8.49 7.29 25.47
C ARG A 586 -8.76 6.45 24.21
N LEU A 587 -7.69 6.17 23.46
CA LEU A 587 -7.75 5.48 22.16
C LEU A 587 -7.78 3.93 22.28
N THR A 588 -7.18 3.31 23.32
CA THR A 588 -7.21 1.85 23.58
C THR A 588 -6.98 1.48 25.07
N GLY A 589 -7.55 0.36 25.52
CA GLY A 589 -7.42 -0.19 26.90
C GLY A 589 -8.70 -0.03 27.76
N PRO A 590 -8.73 -0.59 28.99
CA PRO A 590 -9.86 -0.41 29.90
C PRO A 590 -10.13 1.08 30.15
N ALA A 591 -11.41 1.44 30.29
CA ALA A 591 -11.75 2.79 30.72
C ALA A 591 -11.17 3.04 32.14
N PRO A 592 -10.80 4.28 32.49
CA PRO A 592 -10.22 4.58 33.81
C PRO A 592 -11.07 4.09 34.99
N PHE A 593 -12.40 4.20 34.85
CA PHE A 593 -13.37 3.73 35.84
C PHE A 593 -13.56 2.20 35.87
N PHE A 594 -13.03 1.44 34.90
CA PHE A 594 -13.29 0.01 34.80
C PHE A 594 -12.64 -0.78 35.95
N GLY A 595 -11.50 -0.33 36.46
CA GLY A 595 -10.89 -0.90 37.67
C GLY A 595 -11.77 -0.68 38.91
N GLU A 596 -12.42 0.47 39.02
CA GLU A 596 -13.37 0.78 40.09
C GLU A 596 -14.64 -0.08 39.99
N VAL A 597 -15.13 -0.33 38.77
CA VAL A 597 -16.24 -1.27 38.52
C VAL A 597 -15.88 -2.69 38.92
N LEU A 598 -14.67 -3.16 38.60
CA LEU A 598 -14.19 -4.48 39.04
C LEU A 598 -14.08 -4.58 40.57
N ALA A 599 -13.61 -3.52 41.23
CA ALA A 599 -13.53 -3.46 42.69
C ALA A 599 -14.93 -3.52 43.34
N GLU A 600 -15.91 -2.78 42.79
CA GLU A 600 -17.31 -2.80 43.24
C GLU A 600 -17.97 -4.18 43.04
N LEU A 601 -17.56 -4.92 42.01
CA LEU A 601 -18.01 -6.30 41.72
C LEU A 601 -17.29 -7.36 42.57
N GLY A 602 -16.29 -6.98 43.38
CA GLY A 602 -15.52 -7.88 44.24
C GLY A 602 -14.45 -8.70 43.50
N TRP A 603 -13.95 -8.23 42.35
CA TRP A 603 -12.88 -8.90 41.61
C TRP A 603 -11.52 -8.77 42.31
N ILE A 604 -10.73 -9.85 42.28
CA ILE A 604 -9.36 -9.94 42.81
C ILE A 604 -8.44 -10.46 41.68
N PRO A 605 -7.25 -9.88 41.47
CA PRO A 605 -6.29 -10.37 40.48
C PRO A 605 -5.89 -11.83 40.72
N ASP A 606 -5.82 -12.62 39.65
CA ASP A 606 -5.41 -14.03 39.69
C ASP A 606 -4.40 -14.37 38.57
N ALA A 607 -3.94 -15.62 38.51
CA ALA A 607 -2.95 -16.07 37.52
C ALA A 607 -3.42 -15.93 36.05
N THR A 608 -4.74 -15.86 35.80
CA THR A 608 -5.32 -15.76 34.45
C THR A 608 -5.61 -14.31 34.06
N THR A 609 -5.86 -13.44 35.03
CA THR A 609 -6.09 -12.01 34.86
C THR A 609 -5.30 -11.22 35.90
N PRO A 610 -3.96 -11.13 35.77
CA PRO A 610 -3.11 -10.50 36.78
C PRO A 610 -3.24 -8.98 36.82
N THR A 611 -3.86 -8.36 35.81
CA THR A 611 -4.02 -6.91 35.69
C THR A 611 -5.44 -6.54 35.24
N VAL A 612 -5.85 -5.30 35.54
CA VAL A 612 -7.14 -4.73 35.07
C VAL A 612 -7.26 -4.77 33.55
N GLU A 613 -6.15 -4.63 32.84
CA GLU A 613 -6.11 -4.73 31.37
C GLU A 613 -6.32 -6.17 30.89
N ALA A 614 -5.69 -7.16 31.52
CA ALA A 614 -5.93 -8.57 31.23
C ALA A 614 -7.38 -8.98 31.53
N ALA A 615 -7.93 -8.53 32.67
CA ALA A 615 -9.33 -8.72 33.04
C ALA A 615 -10.29 -8.08 32.03
N TRP A 616 -9.98 -6.86 31.58
CA TRP A 616 -10.76 -6.15 30.56
C TRP A 616 -10.79 -6.88 29.22
N TRP A 617 -9.65 -7.38 28.75
CA TRP A 617 -9.55 -8.16 27.52
C TRP A 617 -10.37 -9.45 27.61
N ALA A 618 -10.20 -10.20 28.70
CA ALA A 618 -10.89 -11.46 28.92
C ALA A 618 -12.41 -11.26 29.05
N ALA A 619 -12.84 -10.25 29.82
CA ALA A 619 -14.25 -9.92 30.02
C ALA A 619 -14.92 -9.42 28.73
N SER A 620 -14.25 -8.59 27.93
CA SER A 620 -14.75 -8.11 26.63
C SER A 620 -14.89 -9.27 25.63
N GLY A 621 -13.88 -10.14 25.56
CA GLY A 621 -13.90 -11.34 24.70
C GLY A 621 -15.04 -12.30 25.04
N ARG A 622 -15.28 -12.52 26.34
CA ARG A 622 -16.43 -13.31 26.82
C ARG A 622 -17.76 -12.62 26.55
N ALA A 623 -17.88 -11.31 26.74
CA ALA A 623 -19.11 -10.56 26.50
C ALA A 623 -19.53 -10.62 25.02
N TYR A 624 -18.57 -10.53 24.11
CA TYR A 624 -18.84 -10.74 22.68
C TYR A 624 -19.31 -12.18 22.42
N THR A 625 -18.58 -13.17 22.91
CA THR A 625 -18.89 -14.59 22.69
C THR A 625 -20.26 -15.00 23.26
N GLN A 626 -20.64 -14.46 24.42
CA GLN A 626 -21.92 -14.78 25.08
C GLN A 626 -23.15 -14.18 24.40
N HIS A 627 -22.99 -13.03 23.73
CA HIS A 627 -24.10 -12.32 23.09
C HIS A 627 -24.11 -12.44 21.57
N THR A 628 -23.10 -13.07 20.98
CA THR A 628 -23.17 -13.66 19.64
C THR A 628 -23.66 -15.09 19.77
N GLY A 629 -24.87 -15.38 19.29
CA GLY A 629 -25.53 -16.68 19.47
C GLY A 629 -24.63 -17.88 19.14
N THR A 630 -24.71 -18.88 20.02
CA THR A 630 -24.10 -20.21 19.92
C THR A 630 -24.28 -20.79 18.52
N ARG A 631 -23.18 -20.93 17.75
CA ARG A 631 -23.03 -22.10 16.89
C ARG A 631 -22.35 -23.16 17.73
N GLN A 632 -23.05 -24.28 17.87
CA GLN A 632 -22.67 -25.46 18.64
C GLN A 632 -21.23 -25.92 18.38
N SER A 633 -20.67 -26.52 19.42
CA SER A 633 -19.58 -27.51 19.40
C SER A 633 -19.21 -28.01 18.01
N VAL A 634 -17.96 -27.76 17.62
CA VAL A 634 -17.28 -28.29 16.45
C VAL A 634 -17.50 -29.82 16.34
N PRO A 635 -18.22 -30.33 15.32
CA PRO A 635 -17.79 -31.54 14.66
C PRO A 635 -16.68 -31.15 13.68
N VAL A 636 -15.67 -32.00 13.58
CA VAL A 636 -14.56 -31.99 12.61
C VAL A 636 -14.85 -31.13 11.38
N ALA A 637 -13.96 -30.15 11.15
CA ALA A 637 -14.01 -29.17 10.08
C ALA A 637 -14.57 -29.73 8.76
N ARG A 638 -15.70 -29.17 8.31
CA ARG A 638 -16.00 -29.10 6.88
C ARG A 638 -15.56 -27.72 6.37
N PRO A 639 -14.99 -27.63 5.14
CA PRO A 639 -14.30 -26.43 4.70
C PRO A 639 -15.25 -25.24 4.60
N ALA A 640 -14.75 -24.09 5.02
CA ALA A 640 -15.35 -22.79 4.81
C ALA A 640 -15.70 -22.59 3.32
N GLY A 641 -16.80 -21.88 3.05
CA GLY A 641 -17.23 -21.51 1.70
C GLY A 641 -16.04 -21.08 0.85
N GLU A 642 -15.80 -21.84 -0.20
CA GLU A 642 -14.57 -21.85 -0.97
C GLU A 642 -14.16 -20.45 -1.42
N ASP A 643 -12.92 -20.12 -1.08
CA ASP A 643 -12.07 -19.24 -1.86
C ASP A 643 -12.24 -19.65 -3.33
N ARG A 644 -12.95 -18.87 -4.17
CA ARG A 644 -12.98 -19.10 -5.64
C ARG A 644 -11.61 -18.85 -6.30
N THR A 645 -10.58 -18.66 -5.49
CA THR A 645 -9.19 -18.69 -5.92
C THR A 645 -8.84 -20.15 -6.22
N HIS A 646 -8.83 -20.52 -7.50
CA HIS A 646 -8.42 -21.85 -7.93
C HIS A 646 -6.90 -21.99 -7.75
N TRP A 647 -6.46 -22.31 -6.54
CA TRP A 647 -5.05 -22.56 -6.20
C TRP A 647 -4.42 -23.63 -7.11
N SER A 648 -5.21 -24.61 -7.54
CA SER A 648 -4.82 -25.64 -8.51
C SER A 648 -4.49 -25.12 -9.91
N LYS A 649 -4.99 -23.93 -10.30
CA LYS A 649 -4.63 -23.28 -11.57
C LYS A 649 -3.36 -22.43 -11.46
N LEU A 650 -2.88 -22.19 -10.24
CA LEU A 650 -1.70 -21.38 -9.93
C LEU A 650 -0.49 -22.25 -9.56
N ASP A 651 -0.57 -23.56 -9.77
CA ASP A 651 0.45 -24.57 -9.40
C ASP A 651 1.02 -24.38 -7.98
N THR A 652 0.21 -23.88 -7.04
CA THR A 652 0.64 -23.58 -5.67
C THR A 652 -0.47 -23.83 -4.66
N THR A 653 -0.13 -23.78 -3.38
CA THR A 653 -1.09 -23.90 -2.28
C THR A 653 -1.13 -22.63 -1.45
N LYS A 654 -2.30 -22.33 -0.88
CA LYS A 654 -2.45 -21.20 0.05
C LYS A 654 -1.45 -21.22 1.20
N ALA A 655 -1.12 -22.41 1.72
CA ALA A 655 -0.14 -22.58 2.79
C ALA A 655 1.28 -22.20 2.33
N ALA A 656 1.70 -22.65 1.16
CA ALA A 656 3.01 -22.29 0.60
C ALA A 656 3.13 -20.77 0.37
N VAL A 657 2.06 -20.15 -0.11
CA VAL A 657 2.00 -18.69 -0.33
C VAL A 657 2.04 -17.92 0.99
N VAL A 658 1.35 -18.39 2.03
CA VAL A 658 1.40 -17.80 3.38
C VAL A 658 2.82 -17.88 3.95
N GLU A 659 3.51 -19.02 3.82
CA GLU A 659 4.87 -19.17 4.32
C GLU A 659 5.91 -18.37 3.53
N ALA A 660 5.74 -18.26 2.21
CA ALA A 660 6.56 -17.37 1.38
C ALA A 660 6.36 -15.90 1.77
N ALA A 661 5.10 -15.46 1.92
CA ALA A 661 4.77 -14.10 2.34
C ALA A 661 5.29 -13.81 3.75
N ARG A 662 5.15 -14.75 4.69
CA ARG A 662 5.68 -14.63 6.06
C ARG A 662 7.20 -14.45 6.05
N ARG A 663 7.94 -15.29 5.33
CA ARG A 663 9.40 -15.17 5.22
C ARG A 663 9.82 -13.83 4.61
N SER A 664 9.14 -13.41 3.55
CA SER A 664 9.40 -12.11 2.91
C SER A 664 9.13 -10.94 3.86
N LEU A 665 8.07 -10.99 4.67
CA LEU A 665 7.77 -9.96 5.67
C LEU A 665 8.75 -9.95 6.85
N ILE A 666 9.25 -11.11 7.27
CA ILE A 666 10.30 -11.20 8.28
C ILE A 666 11.62 -10.61 7.74
N ASP A 667 11.99 -10.92 6.50
CA ASP A 667 13.16 -10.33 5.84
C ASP A 667 13.00 -8.80 5.70
N ALA A 668 11.82 -8.33 5.31
CA ALA A 668 11.48 -6.91 5.30
C ALA A 668 11.57 -6.27 6.70
N ALA A 669 11.11 -6.97 7.74
CA ALA A 669 11.21 -6.53 9.13
C ALA A 669 12.67 -6.40 9.58
N ARG A 670 13.53 -7.38 9.24
CA ARG A 670 14.97 -7.36 9.53
C ARG A 670 15.67 -6.21 8.82
N ARG A 671 15.32 -5.97 7.55
CA ARG A 671 15.83 -4.85 6.74
C ARG A 671 15.20 -3.50 7.13
N GLN A 672 14.18 -3.52 7.98
CA GLN A 672 13.35 -2.39 8.39
C GLN A 672 12.77 -1.59 7.22
N VAL A 673 12.22 -2.31 6.25
CA VAL A 673 11.53 -1.75 5.08
C VAL A 673 10.08 -2.19 5.07
N CYS A 674 9.22 -1.34 4.49
CA CYS A 674 7.86 -1.74 4.11
C CYS A 674 7.88 -2.29 2.68
N VAL A 675 7.00 -3.24 2.39
CA VAL A 675 6.90 -3.89 1.08
C VAL A 675 5.50 -3.74 0.52
N GLY A 676 5.39 -3.69 -0.81
CA GLY A 676 4.09 -3.74 -1.47
C GLY A 676 3.63 -5.17 -1.69
N TRP A 677 2.36 -5.35 -2.07
CA TRP A 677 1.83 -6.67 -2.41
C TRP A 677 2.57 -7.35 -3.56
N HIS A 678 3.17 -6.57 -4.47
CA HIS A 678 3.98 -7.08 -5.57
C HIS A 678 5.19 -7.87 -5.09
N THR A 679 5.86 -7.42 -4.02
CA THR A 679 7.00 -8.12 -3.42
C THR A 679 6.57 -9.46 -2.84
N LEU A 680 5.42 -9.50 -2.16
CA LEU A 680 4.88 -10.73 -1.56
C LEU A 680 4.42 -11.73 -2.62
N ALA A 681 3.78 -11.24 -3.69
CA ALA A 681 3.38 -12.07 -4.81
C ALA A 681 4.61 -12.70 -5.50
N ALA A 682 5.64 -11.90 -5.77
CA ALA A 682 6.88 -12.39 -6.38
C ALA A 682 7.60 -13.43 -5.50
N ALA A 683 7.67 -13.20 -4.19
CA ALA A 683 8.25 -14.16 -3.24
C ALA A 683 7.50 -15.50 -3.21
N ALA A 684 6.21 -15.48 -3.55
CA ALA A 684 5.36 -16.66 -3.64
C ALA A 684 5.25 -17.26 -5.06
N GLY A 685 5.98 -16.73 -6.05
CA GLY A 685 5.91 -17.16 -7.45
C GLY A 685 4.59 -16.79 -8.17
N LEU A 686 3.89 -15.76 -7.69
CA LEU A 686 2.58 -15.32 -8.19
C LEU A 686 2.67 -13.93 -8.85
N LYS A 687 1.76 -13.65 -9.79
CA LYS A 687 1.55 -12.28 -10.28
C LYS A 687 0.59 -11.54 -9.35
N THR A 688 0.71 -10.21 -9.31
CA THR A 688 -0.17 -9.36 -8.48
C THR A 688 -1.65 -9.48 -8.88
N THR A 689 -1.93 -9.70 -10.16
CA THR A 689 -3.29 -9.87 -10.71
C THR A 689 -3.95 -11.18 -10.36
N ASP A 690 -3.17 -12.19 -9.92
CA ASP A 690 -3.68 -13.55 -9.70
C ASP A 690 -4.54 -13.66 -8.44
N LEU A 691 -4.45 -12.67 -7.54
CA LEU A 691 -5.12 -12.67 -6.25
C LEU A 691 -6.03 -11.44 -6.10
N SER A 692 -7.32 -11.71 -5.86
CA SER A 692 -8.28 -10.69 -5.43
C SER A 692 -7.94 -10.14 -4.04
N ASP A 693 -8.36 -8.91 -3.72
CA ASP A 693 -8.14 -8.30 -2.40
C ASP A 693 -8.62 -9.17 -1.23
N LYS A 694 -9.69 -9.95 -1.43
CA LYS A 694 -10.21 -10.90 -0.44
C LYS A 694 -9.27 -12.10 -0.22
N ALA A 695 -8.59 -12.56 -1.28
CA ALA A 695 -7.56 -13.58 -1.18
C ALA A 695 -6.30 -13.03 -0.49
N ARG A 696 -5.90 -11.80 -0.84
CA ARG A 696 -4.78 -11.09 -0.19
C ARG A 696 -5.01 -10.87 1.30
N GLU A 697 -6.20 -10.40 1.68
CA GLU A 697 -6.67 -10.30 3.06
C GLU A 697 -6.55 -11.64 3.78
N SER A 698 -7.06 -12.72 3.15
CA SER A 698 -7.03 -14.04 3.78
C SER A 698 -5.61 -14.60 3.97
N ILE A 699 -4.67 -14.29 3.07
CA ILE A 699 -3.27 -14.68 3.21
C ILE A 699 -2.65 -13.93 4.39
N LEU A 700 -2.82 -12.61 4.48
CA LEU A 700 -2.25 -11.81 5.56
C LEU A 700 -2.84 -12.14 6.93
N VAL A 701 -4.14 -12.44 6.99
CA VAL A 701 -4.76 -12.98 8.21
C VAL A 701 -4.08 -14.28 8.63
N ALA A 702 -3.75 -15.17 7.70
CA ALA A 702 -3.04 -16.41 8.01
C ALA A 702 -1.56 -16.17 8.38
N VAL A 703 -0.91 -15.15 7.80
CA VAL A 703 0.42 -14.70 8.22
C VAL A 703 0.40 -14.24 9.69
N ASP A 704 -0.61 -13.51 10.12
CA ASP A 704 -0.66 -12.96 11.48
C ASP A 704 -1.43 -13.82 12.50
N SER A 705 -2.05 -14.91 12.04
CA SER A 705 -2.65 -15.94 12.91
C SER A 705 -1.56 -16.62 13.75
N PRO A 706 -1.88 -17.20 14.93
CA PRO A 706 -0.94 -17.39 16.03
C PRO A 706 0.15 -18.43 15.74
N THR A 707 1.20 -17.99 15.07
CA THR A 707 2.48 -18.69 14.90
C THR A 707 3.69 -17.73 14.93
N SER A 708 3.49 -16.43 15.19
CA SER A 708 4.62 -15.51 15.40
C SER A 708 5.05 -15.52 16.86
N PRO A 709 6.31 -15.89 17.19
CA PRO A 709 6.81 -15.96 18.57
C PRO A 709 6.80 -14.62 19.31
N HIS A 710 6.68 -13.49 18.58
CA HIS A 710 6.70 -12.14 19.15
C HIS A 710 5.32 -11.48 19.24
N GLY A 711 4.25 -12.12 18.74
CA GLY A 711 2.88 -11.56 18.78
C GLY A 711 2.67 -10.27 17.98
N VAL A 712 3.64 -9.90 17.13
CA VAL A 712 3.63 -8.70 16.27
C VAL A 712 2.84 -8.92 14.99
N LEU A 713 2.27 -7.84 14.44
CA LEU A 713 1.50 -7.87 13.21
C LEU A 713 2.40 -7.62 11.98
N LEU A 714 2.85 -8.67 11.31
CA LEU A 714 3.69 -8.57 10.11
C LEU A 714 2.96 -7.92 8.94
N SER A 715 1.63 -8.06 8.85
CA SER A 715 0.85 -7.36 7.81
C SER A 715 0.94 -5.82 7.90
N SER A 716 1.38 -5.25 9.04
CA SER A 716 1.61 -3.82 9.19
C SER A 716 2.72 -3.28 8.27
N LEU A 717 3.63 -4.15 7.81
CA LEU A 717 4.72 -3.83 6.89
C LEU A 717 4.27 -3.78 5.43
N VAL A 718 3.04 -4.22 5.14
CA VAL A 718 2.46 -4.17 3.80
C VAL A 718 1.85 -2.81 3.56
N VAL A 719 2.35 -2.10 2.55
CA VAL A 719 1.87 -0.77 2.16
C VAL A 719 1.28 -0.78 0.76
N ALA A 720 0.26 0.07 0.56
CA ALA A 720 -0.20 0.47 -0.75
C ALA A 720 0.64 1.67 -1.24
N SER A 721 0.18 2.36 -2.30
CA SER A 721 0.79 3.60 -2.80
C SER A 721 0.94 4.63 -1.67
N GLU A 722 2.00 5.43 -1.73
CA GLU A 722 2.28 6.52 -0.77
C GLU A 722 2.39 6.07 0.71
N HIS A 723 2.82 4.82 0.97
CA HIS A 723 2.99 4.26 2.32
C HIS A 723 1.70 4.17 3.17
N THR A 724 0.55 4.17 2.51
CA THR A 724 -0.76 4.00 3.15
C THR A 724 -1.01 2.53 3.53
N PRO A 725 -1.83 2.26 4.57
CA PRO A 725 -2.29 0.91 4.86
C PRO A 725 -3.02 0.31 3.65
N VAL A 726 -2.86 -1.00 3.42
CA VAL A 726 -3.67 -1.71 2.41
C VAL A 726 -5.18 -1.55 2.69
N PRO A 727 -6.03 -1.48 1.66
CA PRO A 727 -7.45 -1.14 1.83
C PRO A 727 -8.24 -2.14 2.70
N TYR A 728 -7.73 -3.37 2.83
CA TYR A 728 -8.31 -4.43 3.66
C TYR A 728 -7.64 -4.58 5.04
N PHE A 729 -6.79 -3.64 5.46
CA PHE A 729 -6.08 -3.73 6.75
C PHE A 729 -7.03 -3.75 7.96
N ASP A 730 -8.11 -2.96 7.96
CA ASP A 730 -9.14 -3.01 9.02
C ASP A 730 -9.85 -4.37 9.08
N SER A 731 -10.00 -5.03 7.93
CA SER A 731 -10.60 -6.37 7.86
C SER A 731 -9.66 -7.44 8.43
N ILE A 732 -8.34 -7.30 8.22
CA ILE A 732 -7.33 -8.16 8.84
C ILE A 732 -7.44 -8.06 10.37
N LEU A 733 -7.46 -6.84 10.91
CA LEU A 733 -7.63 -6.59 12.35
C LEU A 733 -8.90 -7.24 12.90
N LYS A 734 -10.02 -7.07 12.19
CA LYS A 734 -11.31 -7.68 12.54
C LYS A 734 -11.21 -9.20 12.65
N ARG A 735 -10.57 -9.87 11.69
CA ARG A 735 -10.44 -11.35 11.69
C ARG A 735 -9.47 -11.87 12.76
N LEU A 736 -8.44 -11.09 13.10
CA LEU A 736 -7.48 -11.42 14.16
C LEU A 736 -8.00 -11.08 15.57
N GLY A 737 -9.24 -10.59 15.71
CA GLY A 737 -9.80 -10.19 16.99
C GLY A 737 -9.18 -8.92 17.58
N ARG A 738 -8.50 -8.11 16.76
CA ARG A 738 -7.89 -6.82 17.13
C ARG A 738 -8.93 -5.68 17.04
N PRO A 739 -8.67 -4.51 17.65
CA PRO A 739 -9.50 -3.32 17.48
C PRO A 739 -9.67 -2.98 15.99
N HIS A 740 -10.91 -2.83 15.52
CA HIS A 740 -11.28 -2.60 14.12
C HIS A 740 -12.49 -1.64 14.04
N GLY A 741 -12.83 -1.19 12.84
CA GLY A 741 -13.79 -0.10 12.62
C GLY A 741 -13.20 1.26 12.95
N LEU A 742 -11.87 1.39 12.81
CA LEU A 742 -11.13 2.61 13.08
C LEU A 742 -11.29 3.62 11.93
N ARG A 743 -11.22 4.92 12.25
CA ARG A 743 -11.13 5.96 11.21
C ARG A 743 -9.82 5.78 10.43
N PRO A 744 -9.73 6.21 9.16
CA PRO A 744 -8.51 6.05 8.35
C PRO A 744 -7.22 6.54 9.02
N ILE A 745 -7.29 7.63 9.78
CA ILE A 745 -6.16 8.20 10.55
C ILE A 745 -5.72 7.25 11.67
N GLU A 746 -6.69 6.76 12.45
CA GLU A 746 -6.46 5.83 13.57
C GLU A 746 -5.91 4.49 13.06
N LEU A 747 -6.42 4.03 11.91
CA LEU A 747 -5.93 2.84 11.23
C LEU A 747 -4.48 3.01 10.76
N GLY A 748 -4.13 4.19 10.25
CA GLY A 748 -2.75 4.55 9.90
C GLY A 748 -1.81 4.60 11.10
N GLN A 749 -2.24 5.19 12.22
CA GLN A 749 -1.47 5.24 13.46
C GLN A 749 -1.22 3.83 14.04
N LEU A 750 -2.28 3.01 14.08
CA LEU A 750 -2.15 1.62 14.53
C LEU A 750 -1.18 0.85 13.65
N ARG A 751 -1.28 0.98 12.31
CA ARG A 751 -0.33 0.36 11.39
C ARG A 751 1.11 0.78 11.71
N LYS A 752 1.38 2.07 11.87
CA LYS A 752 2.73 2.57 12.16
C LYS A 752 3.28 2.06 13.50
N ARG A 753 2.43 1.98 14.52
CA ARG A 753 2.81 1.39 15.81
C ARG A 753 3.16 -0.09 15.67
N GLU A 754 2.29 -0.86 15.02
CA GLU A 754 2.54 -2.29 14.77
C GLU A 754 3.77 -2.52 13.89
N GLN A 755 4.02 -1.63 12.93
CA GLN A 755 5.24 -1.61 12.11
C GLN A 755 6.48 -1.40 12.99
N ALA A 756 6.46 -0.41 13.88
CA ALA A 756 7.58 -0.17 14.80
C ALA A 756 7.83 -1.37 15.72
N LEU A 757 6.76 -2.02 16.21
CA LEU A 757 6.86 -3.25 16.99
C LEU A 757 7.44 -4.42 16.17
N ALA A 758 7.02 -4.59 14.91
CA ALA A 758 7.55 -5.61 14.03
C ALA A 758 9.05 -5.36 13.72
N PHE A 759 9.44 -4.11 13.47
CA PHE A 759 10.86 -3.74 13.29
C PHE A 759 11.69 -4.01 14.54
N ALA A 760 11.19 -3.64 15.72
CA ALA A 760 11.88 -3.91 16.99
C ALA A 760 12.02 -5.41 17.25
N ALA A 761 10.96 -6.20 17.03
CA ALA A 761 10.95 -7.63 17.30
C ALA A 761 11.94 -8.43 16.41
N TYR A 762 12.17 -7.97 15.18
CA TYR A 762 13.06 -8.64 14.23
C TYR A 762 14.38 -7.89 14.00
N SER A 763 14.69 -6.89 14.83
CA SER A 763 16.00 -6.26 14.82
C SER A 763 17.05 -7.29 15.27
N PRO A 764 18.20 -7.41 14.59
CA PRO A 764 19.27 -8.30 15.03
C PRO A 764 19.85 -7.76 16.33
N THR A 765 19.39 -8.28 17.47
CA THR A 765 20.04 -8.06 18.77
C THR A 765 21.34 -8.85 18.83
N THR A 766 22.44 -8.16 19.11
CA THR A 766 23.71 -8.73 19.55
C THR A 766 23.47 -9.46 20.87
N THR A 767 23.27 -10.78 20.83
CA THR A 767 23.21 -11.59 22.04
C THR A 767 24.63 -11.74 22.59
N THR A 768 25.05 -10.81 23.46
CA THR A 768 26.11 -11.08 24.42
C THR A 768 25.54 -12.03 25.47
N ALA A 769 25.94 -13.31 25.41
CA ALA A 769 25.73 -14.23 26.52
C ALA A 769 26.59 -13.74 27.72
N PRO A 770 26.09 -13.79 28.96
CA PRO A 770 26.90 -13.49 30.12
C PRO A 770 27.86 -14.65 30.37
N GLU A 771 29.18 -14.38 30.35
CA GLU A 771 30.15 -15.30 30.92
C GLU A 771 29.87 -15.43 32.42
N GLU A 772 29.46 -16.63 32.82
CA GLU A 772 29.46 -17.04 34.22
C GLU A 772 30.91 -16.99 34.74
N ARG A 773 31.11 -16.15 35.75
CA ARG A 773 32.30 -16.21 36.60
C ARG A 773 32.28 -17.51 37.39
N THR A 774 33.26 -18.36 37.12
CA THR A 774 33.92 -19.20 38.13
C THR A 774 35.42 -19.09 37.97
#